data_AF-A0A7K2T7J9-F1
#
_entry.id   AF-A0A7K2T7J9-F1
#
_cell.length_a   1.000
_cell.length_b   1.000
_cell.length_c   1.000
_cell.angle_alpha   90.00
_cell.angle_beta   90.00
_cell.angle_gamma   90.00
#
_symmetry.space_group_name_H-M   'P 1'
#
loop_
_entity.id
_entity.type
_entity.pdbx_description
1 polymer ?
#
loop_
_entity_poly.entity_id
_entity_poly.type
_entity_poly.pdbx_seq_one_letter_code
_entity_poly.pdbx_strand_id
1 'polypeptide(L)'
;MGAIPTQRETVPRAEGAHPPAAGAPGGATGAPAAEDARAHVIMLGSSLAPGSARALLRSAFTEWTARGLPGAALLTERLASDALLTVSELVTNAVVHAGTDIEVACLLEESGTLVVEVMDRHPDCASHGGEGPGGAPGGLPEEYGRGLGLVARLADSWGVTHRAGAKTVWARLPADGEGAADAPGHDLRRWPGPGRPPWPDAGPGSDWRGIRDREWLGRGALSFLAEASDLLAGQLDEDLVASLAGQLIVPRLADWCAVWLEDEARGAWADGTGGTAGLRPPRVWHGNEDHVDELRRALEKDPPRPGGPWHAGPVVHPWPGGSLGAHGAALAYRLAAGGRPLGTLVIGRAGTSCFPEEIGGLVEDLGRRVALAIGAARQYARQATISAVLQRGLLPGAVAEIPGVRSALVHEPCDKGGPSGDFYDLFPAGEGRWCFAVGDVQGKGPEAAVVIGLARPWLRLLAREGYEVPDVLDRLNQLLLDDATEAADAAARALVAAGGRPVAPGDGPQTRFLSLLYGELVPVDGGVRCTLASAGHPLPLLLAPDGTVRAVAEPQTLLGVVEDATYTSETFELCSGDVLLCVTDGVTERRDGSRQFDDGDGLAAALAGCAGLDAGLVAERIRRLVHEFGAEPPGDDLALLVLQAE
;
A
#
# COMPACT_ATOMS: atom_id res chain seq x y z
N MET A 1 25.26 -33.04 -12.42
CA MET A 1 26.19 -33.47 -11.36
C MET A 1 27.21 -32.36 -11.18
N GLY A 2 27.31 -31.77 -9.98
CA GLY A 2 28.26 -30.70 -9.67
C GLY A 2 27.63 -29.59 -8.84
N ALA A 3 27.75 -29.74 -7.52
CA ALA A 3 27.26 -28.82 -6.49
C ALA A 3 28.09 -27.53 -6.45
N ILE A 4 27.43 -26.41 -6.13
CA ILE A 4 28.04 -25.12 -5.82
C ILE A 4 28.42 -25.13 -4.32
N PRO A 5 29.69 -24.94 -3.95
CA PRO A 5 30.11 -24.82 -2.57
C PRO A 5 30.00 -23.37 -2.06
N THR A 6 29.58 -23.27 -0.80
CA THR A 6 29.43 -22.06 0.02
C THR A 6 30.75 -21.65 0.69
N GLN A 7 30.77 -20.39 1.15
CA GLN A 7 31.73 -19.70 2.04
C GLN A 7 32.99 -19.07 1.42
N ARG A 8 33.05 -17.73 1.52
CA ARG A 8 34.30 -16.99 1.78
C ARG A 8 34.01 -15.85 2.76
N GLU A 9 34.76 -15.89 3.85
CA GLU A 9 34.87 -14.90 4.93
C GLU A 9 35.45 -13.58 4.43
N THR A 10 34.98 -12.45 4.97
CA THR A 10 35.62 -11.14 4.83
C THR A 10 35.90 -10.54 6.21
N VAL A 11 37.19 -10.40 6.50
CA VAL A 11 37.79 -9.67 7.63
C VAL A 11 37.79 -8.16 7.31
N PRO A 12 37.47 -7.25 8.25
CA PRO A 12 37.59 -5.81 8.03
C PRO A 12 39.02 -5.31 8.32
N ARG A 13 39.55 -4.49 7.41
CA ARG A 13 40.83 -3.77 7.53
C ARG A 13 40.70 -2.51 8.40
N ALA A 14 41.74 -2.23 9.16
CA ALA A 14 41.95 -1.02 9.94
C ALA A 14 42.92 -0.06 9.23
N GLU A 15 42.56 1.22 9.15
CA GLU A 15 43.40 2.40 8.87
C GLU A 15 42.73 3.58 9.60
N GLY A 16 43.35 4.55 10.26
CA GLY A 16 44.74 4.92 10.54
C GLY A 16 44.68 6.29 11.24
N ALA A 17 45.41 6.47 12.35
CA ALA A 17 45.37 7.68 13.19
C ALA A 17 46.49 8.68 12.84
N HIS A 18 46.22 9.99 12.97
CA HIS A 18 47.23 11.05 13.14
C HIS A 18 46.72 12.19 14.05
N PRO A 19 47.61 12.94 14.74
CA PRO A 19 47.43 13.40 16.14
C PRO A 19 47.28 14.95 16.28
N PRO A 20 47.10 15.49 17.51
CA PRO A 20 46.59 16.84 17.77
C PRO A 20 47.65 17.90 18.14
N ALA A 21 47.30 19.18 18.03
CA ALA A 21 47.96 20.34 18.67
C ALA A 21 46.99 21.54 18.67
N ALA A 22 46.96 22.53 19.56
CA ALA A 22 47.42 22.79 20.94
C ALA A 22 46.92 24.21 21.29
N GLY A 23 46.54 24.49 22.54
CA GLY A 23 46.56 25.86 23.11
C GLY A 23 45.23 26.46 23.61
N ALA A 24 45.09 26.51 24.93
CA ALA A 24 44.03 27.09 25.79
C ALA A 24 44.12 28.64 25.93
N PRO A 25 43.42 29.37 26.86
CA PRO A 25 42.39 28.98 27.86
C PRO A 25 41.17 29.95 27.97
N GLY A 26 40.08 29.54 28.64
CA GLY A 26 38.98 30.46 28.91
C GLY A 26 37.76 29.88 29.63
N GLY A 27 37.94 29.48 30.89
CA GLY A 27 36.94 29.51 31.96
C GLY A 27 35.54 28.93 31.71
N ALA A 28 35.33 27.69 32.14
CA ALA A 28 34.12 27.29 32.86
C ALA A 28 34.40 26.06 33.71
N THR A 29 34.43 26.25 35.01
CA THR A 29 34.45 25.18 36.02
C THR A 29 33.14 24.40 36.02
N GLY A 30 33.23 23.07 35.93
CA GLY A 30 32.42 22.17 36.76
C GLY A 30 31.27 21.41 36.09
N ALA A 31 31.58 20.27 35.46
CA ALA A 31 31.08 18.93 35.82
C ALA A 31 31.69 17.90 34.84
N PRO A 32 32.20 16.73 35.27
CA PRO A 32 32.54 15.67 34.34
C PRO A 32 31.24 15.17 33.70
N ALA A 33 31.17 15.14 32.37
CA ALA A 33 30.09 14.44 31.69
C ALA A 33 30.17 12.96 32.10
N ALA A 34 29.14 12.47 32.77
CA ALA A 34 29.03 11.05 33.10
C ALA A 34 29.17 10.25 31.78
N GLU A 35 30.08 9.27 31.74
CA GLU A 35 30.13 8.32 30.63
C GLU A 35 28.87 7.46 30.70
N ASP A 36 27.83 7.85 29.97
CA ASP A 36 26.58 7.09 29.88
C ASP A 36 26.86 5.70 29.29
N ALA A 37 26.32 4.65 29.92
CA ALA A 37 26.38 3.28 29.43
C ALA A 37 25.46 3.10 28.21
N ARG A 38 25.94 3.50 27.02
CA ARG A 38 25.22 3.45 25.75
C ARG A 38 25.91 2.55 24.73
N ALA A 39 25.14 1.77 23.99
CA ALA A 39 25.58 0.99 22.85
C ALA A 39 24.59 1.22 21.70
N HIS A 40 25.10 1.42 20.48
CA HIS A 40 24.27 1.58 19.29
C HIS A 40 24.89 0.85 18.10
N VAL A 41 24.04 0.36 17.19
CA VAL A 41 24.48 -0.29 15.95
C VAL A 41 23.44 -0.12 14.86
N ILE A 42 23.91 0.04 13.62
CA ILE A 42 23.07 0.00 12.42
C ILE A 42 23.29 -1.35 11.76
N MET A 43 22.20 -2.05 11.43
CA MET A 43 22.22 -3.38 10.83
C MET A 43 21.25 -3.44 9.65
N LEU A 44 21.63 -4.18 8.61
CA LEU A 44 20.75 -4.49 7.49
C LEU A 44 19.56 -5.34 7.97
N GLY A 45 18.34 -4.98 7.53
CA GLY A 45 17.09 -5.67 7.82
C GLY A 45 17.02 -7.09 7.23
N SER A 46 17.81 -8.00 7.77
CA SER A 46 17.91 -9.41 7.35
C SER A 46 17.44 -10.35 8.46
N SER A 47 17.16 -11.61 8.10
CA SER A 47 16.77 -12.66 9.07
C SER A 47 17.82 -12.95 10.15
N LEU A 48 19.06 -12.44 10.00
CA LEU A 48 20.13 -12.55 10.98
C LEU A 48 20.15 -11.39 12.00
N ALA A 49 19.43 -10.30 11.75
CA ALA A 49 19.47 -9.08 12.56
C ALA A 49 19.10 -9.27 14.05
N PRO A 50 18.08 -10.08 14.43
CA PRO A 50 17.80 -10.35 15.84
C PRO A 50 18.94 -11.08 16.56
N GLY A 51 19.67 -11.95 15.84
CA GLY A 51 20.85 -12.64 16.37
C GLY A 51 22.00 -11.68 16.64
N SER A 52 22.26 -10.78 15.68
CA SER A 52 23.28 -9.73 15.82
C SER A 52 22.97 -8.74 16.94
N ALA A 53 21.69 -8.35 17.09
CA ALA A 53 21.25 -7.47 18.18
C ALA A 53 21.48 -8.11 19.57
N ARG A 54 21.17 -9.40 19.72
CA ARG A 54 21.47 -10.15 20.96
C ARG A 54 22.96 -10.25 21.25
N ALA A 55 23.80 -10.42 20.21
CA ALA A 55 25.24 -10.48 20.37
C ALA A 55 25.82 -9.14 20.82
N LEU A 56 25.33 -8.03 20.23
CA LEU A 56 25.68 -6.66 20.63
C LEU A 56 25.35 -6.43 22.10
N LEU A 57 24.13 -6.75 22.52
CA LEU A 57 23.68 -6.50 23.89
C LEU A 57 24.48 -7.31 24.93
N ARG A 58 24.84 -8.57 24.63
CA ARG A 58 25.75 -9.35 25.50
C ARG A 58 27.14 -8.73 25.61
N SER A 59 27.67 -8.23 24.49
CA SER A 59 28.97 -7.55 24.47
C SER A 59 28.92 -6.27 25.30
N ALA A 60 27.85 -5.48 25.15
CA ALA A 60 27.62 -4.24 25.90
C ALA A 60 27.53 -4.48 27.40
N PHE A 61 26.75 -5.48 27.86
CA PHE A 61 26.68 -5.82 29.29
C PHE A 61 28.04 -6.25 29.85
N THR A 62 28.81 -7.03 29.09
CA THR A 62 30.16 -7.45 29.50
C THR A 62 31.09 -6.25 29.64
N GLU A 63 31.06 -5.33 28.68
CA GLU A 63 31.86 -4.11 28.70
C GLU A 63 31.46 -3.18 29.86
N TRP A 64 30.17 -2.89 30.03
CA TRP A 64 29.67 -1.99 31.06
C TRP A 64 29.99 -2.51 32.47
N THR A 65 29.91 -3.83 32.67
CA THR A 65 30.28 -4.49 33.94
C THR A 65 31.79 -4.43 34.18
N ALA A 66 32.60 -4.69 33.16
CA ALA A 66 34.06 -4.65 33.27
C ALA A 66 34.60 -3.23 33.54
N ARG A 67 33.93 -2.20 33.00
CA ARG A 67 34.27 -0.78 33.20
C ARG A 67 33.67 -0.18 34.48
N GLY A 68 32.77 -0.90 35.15
CA GLY A 68 32.09 -0.42 36.36
C GLY A 68 31.25 0.83 36.12
N LEU A 69 30.59 0.93 34.96
CA LEU A 69 29.79 2.09 34.59
C LEU A 69 28.57 2.25 35.53
N PRO A 70 28.05 3.48 35.69
CA PRO A 70 26.86 3.74 36.49
C PRO A 70 25.70 2.81 36.11
N GLY A 71 25.05 2.17 37.08
CA GLY A 71 23.96 1.20 36.86
C GLY A 71 24.42 -0.23 36.53
N ALA A 72 25.67 -0.46 36.09
CA ALA A 72 26.14 -1.80 35.70
C ALA A 72 26.19 -2.81 36.86
N ALA A 73 26.33 -2.33 38.10
CA ALA A 73 26.27 -3.16 39.31
C ALA A 73 24.88 -3.76 39.59
N LEU A 74 23.83 -3.24 38.94
CA LEU A 74 22.44 -3.69 39.07
C LEU A 74 22.01 -4.63 37.91
N LEU A 75 22.91 -4.95 36.97
CA LEU A 75 22.63 -5.90 35.89
C LEU A 75 22.56 -7.33 36.43
N THR A 76 21.34 -7.84 36.62
CA THR A 76 21.08 -9.23 37.01
C THR A 76 21.04 -10.16 35.79
N GLU A 77 21.26 -11.46 35.99
CA GLU A 77 21.09 -12.47 34.90
C GLU A 77 19.65 -12.46 34.35
N ARG A 78 18.67 -12.15 35.19
CA ARG A 78 17.25 -12.04 34.80
C ARG A 78 17.02 -10.82 33.91
N LEU A 79 17.47 -9.63 34.31
CA LEU A 79 17.39 -8.43 33.49
C LEU A 79 18.11 -8.63 32.15
N ALA A 80 19.26 -9.32 32.15
CA ALA A 80 19.97 -9.63 30.92
C ALA A 80 19.16 -10.57 30.00
N SER A 81 18.48 -11.57 30.55
CA SER A 81 17.61 -12.48 29.80
C SER A 81 16.39 -11.75 29.23
N ASP A 82 15.73 -10.91 30.04
CA ASP A 82 14.55 -10.15 29.64
C ASP A 82 14.90 -9.13 28.56
N ALA A 83 16.04 -8.45 28.69
CA ALA A 83 16.54 -7.52 27.68
C ALA A 83 16.90 -8.19 26.35
N LEU A 84 17.49 -9.38 26.38
CA LEU A 84 17.80 -10.15 25.18
C LEU A 84 16.54 -10.60 24.44
N LEU A 85 15.47 -10.87 25.17
CA LEU A 85 14.18 -11.23 24.60
C LEU A 85 13.49 -10.00 24.03
N THR A 86 13.45 -8.90 24.78
CA THR A 86 12.91 -7.60 24.34
C THR A 86 13.57 -7.10 23.05
N VAL A 87 14.90 -7.07 22.98
CA VAL A 87 15.60 -6.61 21.75
C VAL A 87 15.35 -7.55 20.57
N SER A 88 15.22 -8.86 20.82
CA SER A 88 14.92 -9.85 19.79
C SER A 88 13.54 -9.62 19.18
N GLU A 89 12.53 -9.37 20.01
CA GLU A 89 11.17 -9.13 19.56
C GLU A 89 11.04 -7.78 18.85
N LEU A 90 11.65 -6.71 19.38
CA LEU A 90 11.61 -5.39 18.76
C LEU A 90 12.32 -5.37 17.39
N VAL A 91 13.48 -6.01 17.27
CA VAL A 91 14.20 -6.12 15.99
C VAL A 91 13.47 -7.03 15.02
N THR A 92 12.88 -8.13 15.49
CA THR A 92 12.07 -9.01 14.62
C THR A 92 10.88 -8.25 14.05
N ASN A 93 10.19 -7.45 14.87
CA ASN A 93 9.12 -6.57 14.40
C ASN A 93 9.64 -5.58 13.35
N ALA A 94 10.75 -4.89 13.61
CA ALA A 94 11.33 -3.95 12.65
C ALA A 94 11.73 -4.62 11.32
N VAL A 95 12.34 -5.80 11.35
CA VAL A 95 12.75 -6.55 10.13
C VAL A 95 11.53 -6.95 9.29
N VAL A 96 10.47 -7.45 9.91
CA VAL A 96 9.31 -7.91 9.15
C VAL A 96 8.49 -6.72 8.60
N HIS A 97 8.54 -5.56 9.25
CA HIS A 97 7.74 -4.40 8.85
C HIS A 97 8.43 -3.40 7.93
N ALA A 98 9.77 -3.27 7.98
CA ALA A 98 10.42 -2.12 7.36
C ALA A 98 11.29 -2.43 6.13
N GLY A 99 11.82 -3.64 5.95
CA GLY A 99 12.65 -3.98 4.78
C GLY A 99 13.89 -3.08 4.55
N THR A 100 14.20 -2.17 5.49
CA THR A 100 15.27 -1.16 5.44
C THR A 100 16.32 -1.41 6.53
N ASP A 101 17.37 -0.57 6.59
CA ASP A 101 18.36 -0.60 7.67
C ASP A 101 17.72 -0.26 9.02
N ILE A 102 18.06 -1.04 10.05
CA ILE A 102 17.52 -0.94 11.40
C ILE A 102 18.62 -0.43 12.33
N GLU A 103 18.31 0.59 13.10
CA GLU A 103 19.19 1.11 14.13
C GLU A 103 18.73 0.65 15.51
N VAL A 104 19.62 0.02 16.26
CA VAL A 104 19.34 -0.48 17.62
C VAL A 104 20.22 0.28 18.60
N ALA A 105 19.60 0.90 19.60
CA ALA A 105 20.28 1.58 20.70
C ALA A 105 19.87 0.98 22.04
N CYS A 106 20.82 0.86 22.96
CA CYS A 106 20.61 0.42 24.32
C CYS A 106 21.31 1.38 25.28
N LEU A 107 20.58 1.85 26.28
CA LEU A 107 21.06 2.78 27.30
C LEU A 107 20.76 2.20 28.68
N LEU A 108 21.79 2.08 29.52
CA LEU A 108 21.65 1.76 30.93
C LEU A 108 21.75 3.04 31.76
N GLU A 109 20.69 3.36 32.49
CA GLU A 109 20.64 4.49 33.40
C GLU A 109 21.34 4.18 34.72
N GLU A 110 21.77 5.22 35.45
CA GLU A 110 22.40 5.06 36.78
C GLU A 110 21.47 4.34 37.79
N SER A 111 20.16 4.43 37.58
CA SER A 111 19.10 3.76 38.33
C SER A 111 19.03 2.25 38.11
N GLY A 112 19.77 1.70 37.14
CA GLY A 112 19.72 0.30 36.73
C GLY A 112 18.62 0.00 35.70
N THR A 113 17.82 0.98 35.30
CA THR A 113 16.81 0.83 34.24
C THR A 113 17.50 0.74 32.88
N LEU A 114 17.16 -0.29 32.10
CA LEU A 114 17.67 -0.46 30.74
C LEU A 114 16.63 -0.01 29.72
N VAL A 115 17.02 0.91 28.84
CA VAL A 115 16.21 1.38 27.73
C VAL A 115 16.71 0.73 26.44
N VAL A 116 15.83 0.06 25.71
CA VAL A 116 16.11 -0.52 24.39
C VAL A 116 15.28 0.23 23.36
N GLU A 117 15.91 0.75 22.32
CA GLU A 117 15.27 1.47 21.22
C GLU A 117 15.62 0.80 19.88
N VAL A 118 14.61 0.62 19.03
CA VAL A 118 14.76 0.07 17.68
C VAL A 118 14.09 1.03 16.70
N MET A 119 14.87 1.58 15.77
CA MET A 119 14.40 2.51 14.76
C MET A 119 14.43 1.88 13.38
N ASP A 120 13.32 2.04 12.65
CA ASP A 120 13.20 1.73 11.23
C ASP A 120 12.97 3.01 10.41
N ARG A 121 13.35 2.98 9.12
CA ARG A 121 13.09 4.08 8.17
C ARG A 121 11.99 3.65 7.21
N HIS A 122 10.89 4.41 7.15
CA HIS A 122 9.72 4.10 6.33
C HIS A 122 9.61 5.10 5.16
N PRO A 123 9.51 4.65 3.88
CA PRO A 123 9.46 5.57 2.74
C PRO A 123 8.20 6.43 2.60
N ASP A 124 7.04 6.08 3.19
CA ASP A 124 5.78 6.76 2.87
C ASP A 124 5.03 7.30 4.10
N CYS A 125 5.44 8.47 4.59
CA CYS A 125 4.59 9.27 5.47
C CYS A 125 4.77 10.76 5.17
N ALA A 126 4.20 11.22 4.06
CA ALA A 126 4.07 12.64 3.75
C ALA A 126 2.94 13.26 4.60
N SER A 127 3.26 14.41 5.17
CA SER A 127 2.54 15.15 6.21
C SER A 127 1.13 15.62 5.83
N HIS A 128 0.13 15.32 6.66
CA HIS A 128 -1.02 16.21 6.86
C HIS A 128 -0.68 17.18 8.01
N GLY A 129 -0.40 18.44 7.67
CA GLY A 129 -0.08 19.50 8.63
C GLY A 129 -1.32 20.30 9.04
N GLY A 130 -1.54 20.41 10.37
CA GLY A 130 -2.51 21.32 10.98
C GLY A 130 -2.68 21.03 12.48
N GLU A 131 -2.07 21.85 13.34
CA GLU A 131 -1.81 21.65 14.78
C GLU A 131 -3.03 21.74 15.73
N GLY A 132 -2.97 20.98 16.85
CA GLY A 132 -3.74 21.19 18.09
C GLY A 132 -3.70 19.99 19.06
N PRO A 133 -3.52 20.16 20.40
CA PRO A 133 -2.72 19.21 21.20
C PRO A 133 -3.51 18.21 22.05
N GLY A 134 -2.97 17.00 22.17
CA GLY A 134 -3.27 16.04 23.25
C GLY A 134 -4.13 14.86 22.83
N GLY A 135 -3.49 13.77 22.38
CA GLY A 135 -4.15 12.49 22.15
C GLY A 135 -3.11 11.38 22.03
N ALA A 136 -3.15 10.42 22.96
CA ALA A 136 -2.23 9.29 23.02
C ALA A 136 -2.31 8.41 21.75
N PRO A 137 -1.22 7.78 21.29
CA PRO A 137 -1.22 7.05 20.01
C PRO A 137 -1.98 5.73 20.11
N GLY A 138 -2.88 5.51 19.15
CA GLY A 138 -3.68 4.29 18.94
C GLY A 138 -2.89 3.13 18.33
N GLY A 139 -3.41 1.92 18.57
CA GLY A 139 -2.80 0.63 18.26
C GLY A 139 -2.89 0.21 16.77
N LEU A 140 -1.94 -0.67 16.41
CA LEU A 140 -1.63 -1.22 15.08
C LEU A 140 -2.37 -2.55 14.77
N PRO A 141 -2.54 -2.91 13.47
CA PRO A 141 -2.87 -4.19 12.86
C PRO A 141 -2.33 -5.55 13.38
N GLU A 142 -3.10 -6.49 13.94
CA GLU A 142 -2.66 -7.87 14.30
C GLU A 142 -2.54 -8.87 13.12
N GLU A 143 -1.41 -8.89 12.43
CA GLU A 143 -0.74 -10.20 12.22
C GLU A 143 0.56 -10.29 13.04
N TYR A 144 0.81 -9.30 13.90
CA TYR A 144 2.16 -8.85 14.22
C TYR A 144 2.35 -8.41 15.70
N GLY A 145 1.48 -8.88 16.60
CA GLY A 145 1.36 -8.34 17.96
C GLY A 145 2.00 -9.13 19.12
N ARG A 146 2.42 -10.40 18.92
CA ARG A 146 2.92 -11.24 20.04
C ARG A 146 4.20 -10.71 20.68
N GLY A 147 5.14 -10.25 19.85
CA GLY A 147 6.43 -9.76 20.32
C GLY A 147 6.29 -8.55 21.24
N LEU A 148 5.42 -7.59 20.90
CA LEU A 148 5.15 -6.42 21.76
C LEU A 148 4.36 -6.79 23.01
N GLY A 149 3.51 -7.83 22.98
CA GLY A 149 2.86 -8.35 24.18
C GLY A 149 3.86 -8.91 25.20
N LEU A 150 4.93 -9.55 24.73
CA LEU A 150 6.05 -9.97 25.57
C LEU A 150 6.83 -8.77 26.11
N VAL A 151 7.14 -7.79 25.25
CA VAL A 151 7.80 -6.53 25.66
C VAL A 151 6.96 -5.81 26.72
N ALA A 152 5.64 -5.75 26.57
CA ALA A 152 4.72 -5.11 27.51
C ALA A 152 4.66 -5.80 28.88
N ARG A 153 5.04 -7.08 28.98
CA ARG A 153 5.10 -7.82 30.24
C ARG A 153 6.44 -7.73 30.94
N LEU A 154 7.52 -7.52 30.19
CA LEU A 154 8.88 -7.41 30.71
C LEU A 154 9.25 -5.96 31.04
N ALA A 155 8.73 -5.01 30.29
CA ALA A 155 9.01 -3.58 30.44
C ALA A 155 8.04 -2.91 31.42
N ASP A 156 8.56 -2.00 32.23
CA ASP A 156 7.76 -1.08 33.06
C ASP A 156 6.98 -0.08 32.19
N SER A 157 7.58 0.32 31.07
CA SER A 157 6.93 1.13 30.04
C SER A 157 7.54 0.88 28.67
N TRP A 158 6.73 0.99 27.63
CA TRP A 158 7.18 0.92 26.24
C TRP A 158 6.32 1.86 25.39
N GLY A 159 6.81 2.22 24.21
CA GLY A 159 6.10 3.14 23.34
C GLY A 159 6.67 3.21 21.94
N VAL A 160 5.97 3.97 21.09
CA VAL A 160 6.38 4.25 19.71
C VAL A 160 6.51 5.76 19.55
N THR A 161 7.61 6.19 18.94
CA THR A 161 7.87 7.58 18.60
C THR A 161 8.06 7.69 17.10
N HIS A 162 7.22 8.48 16.45
CA HIS A 162 7.32 8.77 15.03
C HIS A 162 8.09 10.08 14.82
N ARG A 163 9.08 10.06 13.92
CA ARG A 163 9.77 11.24 13.40
C ARG A 163 9.64 11.24 11.87
N ALA A 164 9.82 12.38 11.21
CA ALA A 164 9.69 12.47 9.75
C ALA A 164 10.62 11.44 9.08
N GLY A 165 10.04 10.43 8.42
CA GLY A 165 10.75 9.34 7.75
C GLY A 165 11.30 8.21 8.64
N ALA A 166 11.03 8.19 9.94
CA ALA A 166 11.51 7.14 10.85
C ALA A 166 10.52 6.81 11.99
N LYS A 167 10.40 5.52 12.31
CA LYS A 167 9.62 5.03 13.46
C LYS A 167 10.58 4.40 14.46
N THR A 168 10.55 4.86 15.70
CA THR A 168 11.33 4.30 16.81
C THR A 168 10.40 3.61 17.79
N VAL A 169 10.62 2.33 18.07
CA VAL A 169 9.93 1.58 19.13
C VAL A 169 10.90 1.42 20.29
N TRP A 170 10.48 1.80 21.50
CA TRP A 170 11.33 1.78 22.69
C TRP A 170 10.66 1.05 23.86
N ALA A 171 11.48 0.46 24.74
CA ALA A 171 11.05 -0.24 25.95
C ALA A 171 12.01 0.01 27.12
N ARG A 172 11.47 0.21 28.32
CA ARG A 172 12.20 0.46 29.58
C ARG A 172 12.03 -0.72 30.53
N LEU A 173 13.13 -1.39 30.87
CA LEU A 173 13.17 -2.58 31.72
C LEU A 173 13.69 -2.23 33.13
N PRO A 174 12.99 -2.62 34.21
CA PRO A 174 13.36 -2.26 35.58
C PRO A 174 14.56 -3.07 36.09
N ALA A 175 15.33 -2.48 37.01
CA ALA A 175 16.59 -3.03 37.52
C ALA A 175 16.44 -4.36 38.31
N ASP A 176 15.30 -4.57 38.95
CA ASP A 176 14.99 -5.70 39.82
C ASP A 176 14.30 -6.88 39.11
N GLY A 177 13.93 -6.73 37.83
CA GLY A 177 13.29 -7.80 37.04
C GLY A 177 11.90 -8.21 37.53
N GLU A 178 11.27 -7.42 38.42
CA GLU A 178 9.86 -7.55 38.80
C GLU A 178 9.02 -6.58 37.96
N GLY A 179 8.50 -7.06 36.84
CA GLY A 179 7.42 -6.36 36.13
C GLY A 179 6.18 -6.27 37.02
N ALA A 180 5.68 -5.06 37.23
CA ALA A 180 4.52 -4.66 38.04
C ALA A 180 3.65 -5.80 38.61
N ALA A 181 4.05 -6.31 39.77
CA ALA A 181 3.21 -7.06 40.69
C ALA A 181 3.50 -6.56 42.12
N ASP A 182 2.54 -5.80 42.66
CA ASP A 182 2.41 -5.34 44.06
C ASP A 182 3.41 -4.31 44.64
N ALA A 183 3.00 -3.03 44.68
CA ALA A 183 3.32 -2.10 45.76
C ALA A 183 2.11 -1.17 46.09
N PRO A 184 1.55 -1.21 47.31
CA PRO A 184 0.46 -0.34 47.77
C PRO A 184 0.94 0.86 48.61
N GLY A 185 0.43 2.06 48.28
CA GLY A 185 -0.05 3.07 49.25
C GLY A 185 0.92 4.14 49.77
N HIS A 186 0.99 5.29 49.09
CA HIS A 186 1.22 6.59 49.75
C HIS A 186 -0.11 7.34 49.89
N ASP A 187 -0.39 7.73 51.13
CA ASP A 187 -1.64 8.24 51.69
C ASP A 187 -1.85 9.75 51.38
N LEU A 188 -2.88 10.10 50.60
CA LEU A 188 -3.53 11.42 50.67
C LEU A 188 -4.67 11.33 51.68
N ARG A 189 -4.35 11.51 52.97
CA ARG A 189 -5.35 11.68 54.03
C ARG A 189 -6.14 12.97 53.81
N ARG A 190 -7.38 12.85 53.30
CA ARG A 190 -8.63 13.27 53.99
C ARG A 190 -9.79 13.27 52.99
N TRP A 191 -10.55 12.18 53.00
CA TRP A 191 -12.01 12.27 53.02
C TRP A 191 -12.56 11.03 53.74
N PRO A 192 -13.22 11.14 54.90
CA PRO A 192 -13.76 9.99 55.62
C PRO A 192 -15.03 9.46 54.93
N GLY A 193 -15.19 8.14 54.99
CA GLY A 193 -16.12 7.32 54.22
C GLY A 193 -17.62 7.45 54.55
N PRO A 194 -18.43 6.50 54.03
CA PRO A 194 -18.62 5.27 54.81
C PRO A 194 -18.51 3.97 54.00
N GLY A 195 -17.76 3.02 54.60
CA GLY A 195 -17.99 1.56 54.67
C GLY A 195 -18.31 0.76 53.40
N ARG A 196 -17.35 -0.09 52.97
CA ARG A 196 -17.65 -1.29 52.17
C ARG A 196 -17.19 -2.54 52.96
N PRO A 197 -18.04 -3.59 53.10
CA PRO A 197 -17.76 -4.77 53.93
C PRO A 197 -16.76 -5.73 53.24
N PRO A 198 -16.19 -6.71 53.97
CA PRO A 198 -15.12 -7.57 53.48
C PRO A 198 -15.65 -8.65 52.51
N TRP A 199 -14.87 -8.98 51.46
CA TRP A 199 -15.19 -10.04 50.51
C TRP A 199 -14.59 -11.38 50.95
N PRO A 200 -15.34 -12.50 50.94
CA PRO A 200 -14.80 -13.83 51.22
C PRO A 200 -14.38 -14.57 49.94
N ASP A 201 -13.48 -15.56 50.11
CA ASP A 201 -12.92 -16.47 49.12
C ASP A 201 -13.94 -16.98 48.07
N ALA A 202 -13.59 -16.87 46.79
CA ALA A 202 -14.45 -17.25 45.67
C ALA A 202 -14.15 -18.66 45.15
N GLY A 203 -15.10 -19.59 45.35
CA GLY A 203 -15.22 -20.83 44.57
C GLY A 203 -15.76 -20.58 43.14
N PRO A 204 -15.83 -21.61 42.29
CA PRO A 204 -16.21 -21.48 40.88
C PRO A 204 -17.71 -21.16 40.76
N GLY A 205 -18.00 -19.98 40.20
CA GLY A 205 -19.36 -19.49 39.96
C GLY A 205 -19.66 -18.22 40.77
N SER A 206 -19.17 -17.07 40.30
CA SER A 206 -19.67 -15.79 40.79
C SER A 206 -19.73 -14.73 39.69
N ASP A 207 -20.81 -13.96 39.77
CA ASP A 207 -21.43 -12.97 38.87
C ASP A 207 -20.56 -11.75 38.48
N TRP A 208 -19.24 -11.84 38.68
CA TRP A 208 -18.29 -10.74 38.51
C TRP A 208 -18.11 -10.29 37.07
N ARG A 209 -18.21 -11.21 36.11
CA ARG A 209 -18.14 -10.88 34.68
C ARG A 209 -19.37 -10.10 34.21
N GLY A 210 -20.57 -10.42 34.73
CA GLY A 210 -21.80 -9.68 34.42
C GLY A 210 -21.80 -8.24 34.94
N ILE A 211 -21.10 -7.97 36.04
CA ILE A 211 -20.91 -6.62 36.61
C ILE A 211 -19.92 -5.80 35.75
N ARG A 212 -18.80 -6.39 35.33
CA ARG A 212 -17.81 -5.76 34.43
C ARG A 212 -18.41 -5.46 33.04
N ASP A 213 -19.21 -6.39 32.51
CA ASP A 213 -19.91 -6.21 31.23
C ASP A 213 -20.89 -5.02 31.33
N ARG A 214 -21.67 -4.89 32.40
CA ARG A 214 -22.58 -3.74 32.61
C ARG A 214 -21.86 -2.39 32.76
N GLU A 215 -20.76 -2.34 33.50
CA GLU A 215 -19.98 -1.09 33.67
C GLU A 215 -19.29 -0.66 32.37
N TRP A 216 -18.76 -1.62 31.60
CA TRP A 216 -18.14 -1.35 30.31
C TRP A 216 -19.16 -0.95 29.23
N LEU A 217 -20.32 -1.64 29.15
CA LEU A 217 -21.39 -1.31 28.22
C LEU A 217 -21.89 0.13 28.39
N GLY A 218 -21.93 0.65 29.62
CA GLY A 218 -22.38 2.01 29.91
C GLY A 218 -21.41 3.15 29.56
N ARG A 219 -20.11 2.88 29.35
CA ARG A 219 -19.10 3.94 29.09
C ARG A 219 -18.15 3.68 27.92
N GLY A 220 -17.88 2.41 27.59
CA GLY A 220 -16.87 2.00 26.63
C GLY A 220 -17.40 1.50 25.28
N ALA A 221 -18.66 1.05 25.20
CA ALA A 221 -19.21 0.43 23.98
C ALA A 221 -19.24 1.38 22.77
N LEU A 222 -19.63 2.65 22.97
CA LEU A 222 -19.62 3.66 21.89
C LEU A 222 -18.20 4.01 21.44
N SER A 223 -17.27 4.12 22.38
CA SER A 223 -15.85 4.34 22.08
C SER A 223 -15.25 3.17 21.30
N PHE A 224 -15.62 1.94 21.66
CA PHE A 224 -15.23 0.73 20.95
C PHE A 224 -15.75 0.71 19.50
N LEU A 225 -17.02 1.05 19.28
CA LEU A 225 -17.56 1.12 17.92
C LEU A 225 -16.93 2.24 17.09
N ALA A 226 -16.55 3.36 17.72
CA ALA A 226 -15.80 4.43 17.06
C ALA A 226 -14.39 3.95 16.65
N GLU A 227 -13.62 3.37 17.58
CA GLU A 227 -12.30 2.77 17.32
C GLU A 227 -12.38 1.70 16.22
N ALA A 228 -13.38 0.83 16.28
CA ALA A 228 -13.61 -0.17 15.24
C ALA A 228 -13.91 0.47 13.88
N SER A 229 -14.68 1.56 13.84
CA SER A 229 -14.94 2.27 12.60
C SER A 229 -13.69 2.91 12.02
N ASP A 230 -12.86 3.52 12.85
CA ASP A 230 -11.62 4.17 12.41
C ASP A 230 -10.62 3.13 11.89
N LEU A 231 -10.50 1.98 12.54
CA LEU A 231 -9.63 0.89 12.10
C LEU A 231 -10.09 0.23 10.80
N LEU A 232 -11.41 0.06 10.64
CA LEU A 232 -12.02 -0.55 9.45
C LEU A 232 -12.09 0.42 8.26
N ALA A 233 -12.05 1.73 8.51
CA ALA A 233 -12.07 2.74 7.47
C ALA A 233 -10.79 2.67 6.60
N GLY A 234 -10.96 2.80 5.28
CA GLY A 234 -9.85 2.81 4.33
C GLY A 234 -9.18 1.45 4.07
N GLN A 235 -9.65 0.36 4.68
CA GLN A 235 -9.11 -0.96 4.43
C GLN A 235 -9.59 -1.49 3.07
N LEU A 236 -8.64 -1.82 2.19
CA LEU A 236 -8.91 -2.28 0.82
C LEU A 236 -8.76 -3.80 0.64
N ASP A 237 -8.45 -4.51 1.73
CA ASP A 237 -8.26 -5.96 1.74
C ASP A 237 -9.30 -6.62 2.66
N GLU A 238 -10.11 -7.52 2.10
CA GLU A 238 -11.16 -8.23 2.83
C GLU A 238 -10.60 -9.15 3.94
N ASP A 239 -9.39 -9.68 3.75
CA ASP A 239 -8.74 -10.58 4.69
C ASP A 239 -8.16 -9.81 5.87
N LEU A 240 -7.64 -8.60 5.62
CA LEU A 240 -7.22 -7.68 6.69
C LEU A 240 -8.42 -7.20 7.51
N VAL A 241 -9.54 -6.88 6.86
CA VAL A 241 -10.80 -6.51 7.54
C VAL A 241 -11.30 -7.66 8.43
N ALA A 242 -11.31 -8.89 7.92
CA ALA A 242 -11.67 -10.07 8.70
C ALA A 242 -10.72 -10.29 9.89
N SER A 243 -9.43 -10.01 9.68
CA SER A 243 -8.41 -10.06 10.73
C SER A 243 -8.72 -9.08 11.84
N LEU A 244 -8.82 -7.78 11.51
CA LEU A 244 -9.22 -6.68 12.40
C LEU A 244 -10.48 -7.00 13.21
N ALA A 245 -11.49 -7.60 12.58
CA ALA A 245 -12.70 -8.02 13.29
C ALA A 245 -12.39 -8.99 14.43
N GLY A 246 -11.51 -9.98 14.23
CA GLY A 246 -11.10 -10.90 15.28
C GLY A 246 -10.33 -10.24 16.42
N GLN A 247 -9.44 -9.32 16.08
CA GLN A 247 -8.64 -8.49 17.01
C GLN A 247 -9.52 -7.66 17.93
N LEU A 248 -10.64 -7.15 17.41
CA LEU A 248 -11.57 -6.33 18.15
C LEU A 248 -12.47 -7.18 19.06
N ILE A 249 -12.83 -8.39 18.63
CA ILE A 249 -13.80 -9.27 19.30
C ILE A 249 -13.17 -10.10 20.41
N VAL A 250 -12.03 -10.76 20.16
CA VAL A 250 -11.43 -11.77 21.05
C VAL A 250 -10.82 -11.24 22.37
N PRO A 251 -10.37 -9.98 22.50
CA PRO A 251 -9.93 -9.46 23.80
C PRO A 251 -11.06 -8.84 24.64
N ARG A 252 -12.23 -8.55 24.03
CA ARG A 252 -13.26 -7.67 24.63
C ARG A 252 -14.64 -8.30 24.72
N LEU A 253 -15.05 -9.08 23.73
CA LEU A 253 -16.45 -9.52 23.55
C LEU A 253 -16.62 -11.04 23.57
N ALA A 254 -15.62 -11.82 23.14
CA ALA A 254 -15.68 -13.28 23.08
C ALA A 254 -14.33 -13.91 23.42
N ASP A 255 -14.30 -15.19 23.80
CA ASP A 255 -13.03 -15.90 24.01
C ASP A 255 -12.42 -16.34 22.68
N TRP A 256 -13.27 -16.48 21.66
CA TRP A 256 -12.89 -16.79 20.28
C TRP A 256 -13.91 -16.25 19.29
N CYS A 257 -13.46 -16.09 18.05
CA CYS A 257 -14.34 -15.85 16.92
C CYS A 257 -13.82 -16.50 15.65
N ALA A 258 -14.72 -16.67 14.69
CA ALA A 258 -14.41 -17.19 13.37
C ALA A 258 -15.20 -16.44 12.30
N VAL A 259 -14.55 -16.12 11.19
CA VAL A 259 -15.16 -15.42 10.04
C VAL A 259 -15.07 -16.33 8.83
N TRP A 260 -16.22 -16.64 8.24
CA TRP A 260 -16.33 -17.26 6.93
C TRP A 260 -16.69 -16.19 5.92
N LEU A 261 -15.88 -16.04 4.88
CA LEU A 261 -16.19 -15.19 3.74
C LEU A 261 -16.75 -16.06 2.60
N GLU A 262 -17.76 -15.53 1.92
CA GLU A 262 -18.29 -16.16 0.71
C GLU A 262 -17.33 -15.96 -0.45
N ASP A 263 -17.11 -17.02 -1.24
CA ASP A 263 -16.32 -16.96 -2.47
C ASP A 263 -17.17 -16.41 -3.63
N GLU A 264 -16.79 -15.23 -4.14
CA GLU A 264 -17.51 -14.58 -5.25
C GLU A 264 -17.52 -15.44 -6.52
N ALA A 265 -16.46 -16.23 -6.77
CA ALA A 265 -16.33 -17.03 -7.98
C ALA A 265 -17.29 -18.23 -8.02
N ARG A 266 -17.77 -18.67 -6.86
CA ARG A 266 -18.59 -19.89 -6.71
C ARG A 266 -20.07 -19.62 -6.50
N GLY A 267 -20.48 -18.35 -6.41
CA GLY A 267 -21.88 -17.93 -6.43
C GLY A 267 -22.77 -18.80 -5.54
N ALA A 268 -22.44 -18.93 -4.26
CA ALA A 268 -23.35 -19.63 -3.35
C ALA A 268 -24.59 -18.75 -3.13
N TRP A 269 -25.77 -19.36 -3.09
CA TRP A 269 -27.08 -18.77 -2.76
C TRP A 269 -27.95 -18.18 -3.88
N ALA A 270 -27.65 -18.45 -5.16
CA ALA A 270 -28.62 -18.19 -6.25
C ALA A 270 -29.76 -19.23 -6.30
N ASP A 271 -29.49 -20.47 -5.90
CA ASP A 271 -30.49 -21.53 -5.86
C ASP A 271 -30.71 -21.97 -4.40
N GLY A 272 -31.96 -22.01 -3.96
CA GLY A 272 -32.40 -22.33 -2.59
C GLY A 272 -32.10 -23.75 -2.09
N THR A 273 -31.02 -24.37 -2.54
CA THR A 273 -30.48 -25.64 -2.06
C THR A 273 -29.29 -25.34 -1.15
N GLY A 274 -29.52 -25.44 0.17
CA GLY A 274 -28.56 -25.09 1.22
C GLY A 274 -27.27 -25.93 1.25
N GLY A 275 -26.37 -25.69 0.28
CA GLY A 275 -25.05 -26.28 0.21
C GLY A 275 -23.95 -25.32 0.67
N THR A 276 -23.02 -25.83 1.46
CA THR A 276 -21.82 -25.13 1.99
C THR A 276 -20.72 -24.93 0.93
N ALA A 277 -21.03 -25.13 -0.36
CA ALA A 277 -20.06 -25.33 -1.43
C ALA A 277 -19.31 -24.05 -1.91
N GLY A 278 -19.61 -22.89 -1.34
CA GLY A 278 -18.98 -21.61 -1.70
C GLY A 278 -18.37 -20.82 -0.54
N LEU A 279 -18.23 -21.41 0.65
CA LEU A 279 -17.56 -20.74 1.77
C LEU A 279 -16.05 -20.99 1.73
N ARG A 280 -15.26 -19.93 1.91
CA ARG A 280 -13.82 -20.05 2.17
C ARG A 280 -13.59 -20.69 3.54
N PRO A 281 -12.43 -21.35 3.77
CA PRO A 281 -12.07 -21.85 5.10
C PRO A 281 -12.15 -20.71 6.13
N PRO A 282 -12.62 -20.99 7.37
CA PRO A 282 -12.78 -19.98 8.38
C PRO A 282 -11.43 -19.39 8.80
N ARG A 283 -11.40 -18.06 8.89
CA ARG A 283 -10.36 -17.37 9.64
C ARG A 283 -10.77 -17.40 11.11
N VAL A 284 -9.88 -17.85 12.00
CA VAL A 284 -10.21 -18.16 13.40
C VAL A 284 -9.23 -17.46 14.33
N TRP A 285 -9.76 -16.85 15.39
CA TRP A 285 -9.03 -16.19 16.46
C TRP A 285 -9.50 -16.73 17.80
N HIS A 286 -8.56 -16.89 18.74
CA HIS A 286 -8.83 -17.34 20.10
C HIS A 286 -7.88 -16.60 21.04
N GLY A 287 -8.34 -16.22 22.24
CA GLY A 287 -7.51 -15.51 23.24
C GLY A 287 -6.37 -16.37 23.82
N ASN A 288 -6.28 -17.62 23.39
CA ASN A 288 -5.23 -18.57 23.69
C ASN A 288 -4.88 -19.28 22.37
N GLU A 289 -3.62 -19.15 21.99
CA GLU A 289 -3.12 -19.47 20.67
C GLU A 289 -3.04 -20.98 20.42
N ASP A 290 -2.89 -21.76 21.49
CA ASP A 290 -2.85 -23.22 21.45
C ASP A 290 -4.17 -23.83 20.94
N HIS A 291 -5.28 -23.10 21.07
CA HIS A 291 -6.60 -23.59 20.66
C HIS A 291 -7.00 -23.19 19.23
N VAL A 292 -6.24 -22.32 18.56
CA VAL A 292 -6.62 -21.76 17.24
C VAL A 292 -6.71 -22.86 16.18
N ASP A 293 -5.69 -23.72 16.06
CA ASP A 293 -5.66 -24.75 15.03
C ASP A 293 -6.69 -25.86 15.26
N GLU A 294 -6.90 -26.24 16.52
CA GLU A 294 -7.89 -27.25 16.88
C GLU A 294 -9.31 -26.73 16.61
N LEU A 295 -9.58 -25.48 17.01
CA LEU A 295 -10.85 -24.81 16.75
C LEU A 295 -11.10 -24.65 15.25
N ARG A 296 -10.09 -24.26 14.46
CA ARG A 296 -10.21 -24.17 13.00
C ARG A 296 -10.65 -25.51 12.39
N ARG A 297 -10.00 -26.61 12.76
CA ARG A 297 -10.37 -27.96 12.26
C ARG A 297 -11.77 -28.38 12.70
N ALA A 298 -12.21 -27.97 13.89
CA ALA A 298 -13.57 -28.27 14.36
C ALA A 298 -14.62 -27.49 13.56
N LEU A 299 -14.38 -26.19 13.35
CA LEU A 299 -15.28 -25.28 12.63
C LEU A 299 -15.30 -25.54 11.12
N GLU A 300 -14.23 -26.06 10.52
CA GLU A 300 -14.21 -26.52 9.13
C GLU A 300 -15.11 -27.76 8.90
N LYS A 301 -15.26 -28.62 9.91
CA LYS A 301 -16.08 -29.84 9.81
C LYS A 301 -17.58 -29.55 9.89
N ASP A 302 -17.97 -28.54 10.65
CA ASP A 302 -19.37 -28.11 10.81
C ASP A 302 -19.48 -26.59 10.59
N PRO A 303 -19.46 -26.12 9.32
CA PRO A 303 -19.59 -24.71 9.01
C PRO A 303 -20.98 -24.19 9.40
N PRO A 304 -21.10 -22.90 9.78
CA PRO A 304 -22.37 -22.31 10.15
C PRO A 304 -23.35 -22.43 8.99
N ARG A 305 -24.57 -22.86 9.28
CA ARG A 305 -25.68 -22.91 8.33
C ARG A 305 -26.54 -21.68 8.54
N PRO A 306 -26.53 -20.68 7.64
CA PRO A 306 -27.49 -19.60 7.71
C PRO A 306 -28.90 -20.21 7.64
N GLY A 307 -29.68 -20.03 8.70
CA GLY A 307 -31.09 -20.41 8.71
C GLY A 307 -31.90 -19.64 7.66
N GLY A 308 -33.18 -20.00 7.50
CA GLY A 308 -34.14 -19.44 6.54
C GLY A 308 -34.33 -17.91 6.59
N PRO A 309 -35.32 -17.39 5.83
CA PRO A 309 -35.23 -16.14 5.06
C PRO A 309 -34.82 -14.90 5.88
N TRP A 310 -33.69 -14.26 5.51
CA TRP A 310 -33.34 -12.87 5.83
C TRP A 310 -33.65 -12.41 7.28
N HIS A 311 -33.39 -13.24 8.28
CA HIS A 311 -33.45 -12.79 9.67
C HIS A 311 -32.16 -12.01 9.97
N ALA A 312 -32.31 -10.73 10.36
CA ALA A 312 -31.20 -9.81 10.59
C ALA A 312 -30.48 -10.03 11.94
N GLY A 313 -31.01 -10.88 12.81
CA GLY A 313 -30.51 -11.08 14.18
C GLY A 313 -29.55 -12.27 14.36
N PRO A 314 -28.92 -12.38 15.54
CA PRO A 314 -28.02 -13.48 15.89
C PRO A 314 -28.73 -14.84 15.92
N VAL A 315 -28.05 -15.87 15.43
CA VAL A 315 -28.50 -17.27 15.47
C VAL A 315 -27.62 -18.06 16.42
N VAL A 316 -28.22 -18.91 17.25
CA VAL A 316 -27.45 -19.79 18.15
C VAL A 316 -26.63 -20.79 17.32
N HIS A 317 -25.33 -20.81 17.57
CA HIS A 317 -24.40 -21.76 16.94
C HIS A 317 -24.08 -22.89 17.93
N PRO A 318 -23.98 -24.16 17.48
CA PRO A 318 -23.52 -25.25 18.31
C PRO A 318 -22.14 -24.96 18.92
N TRP A 319 -21.98 -25.19 20.22
CA TRP A 319 -20.69 -25.03 20.89
C TRP A 319 -19.72 -26.14 20.45
N PRO A 320 -18.49 -25.82 20.01
CA PRO A 320 -17.49 -26.82 19.59
C PRO A 320 -16.82 -27.46 20.81
N GLY A 321 -17.59 -28.24 21.57
CA GLY A 321 -17.14 -28.77 22.86
C GLY A 321 -16.03 -29.82 22.78
N GLY A 322 -15.80 -30.40 21.60
CA GLY A 322 -14.70 -31.32 21.35
C GLY A 322 -13.32 -30.67 21.40
N SER A 323 -13.22 -29.35 21.17
CA SER A 323 -11.96 -28.60 21.14
C SER A 323 -11.82 -27.55 22.25
N LEU A 324 -12.94 -27.05 22.80
CA LEU A 324 -12.94 -25.97 23.80
C LEU A 324 -13.55 -26.39 25.16
N GLY A 325 -13.80 -27.68 25.37
CA GLY A 325 -14.40 -28.22 26.60
C GLY A 325 -15.94 -28.22 26.60
N ALA A 326 -16.56 -28.83 27.62
CA ALA A 326 -17.98 -29.24 27.56
C ALA A 326 -19.03 -28.11 27.63
N HIS A 327 -18.66 -26.89 28.03
CA HIS A 327 -19.64 -25.83 28.36
C HIS A 327 -19.24 -24.46 27.79
N GLY A 328 -20.14 -23.88 26.99
CA GLY A 328 -20.03 -22.52 26.46
C GLY A 328 -21.22 -22.17 25.58
N ALA A 329 -21.31 -20.91 25.18
CA ALA A 329 -22.31 -20.39 24.27
C ALA A 329 -21.63 -19.86 23.01
N ALA A 330 -22.27 -20.05 21.84
CA ALA A 330 -21.80 -19.48 20.57
C ALA A 330 -22.96 -18.86 19.79
N LEU A 331 -22.69 -17.73 19.13
CA LEU A 331 -23.63 -16.99 18.30
C LEU A 331 -23.04 -16.75 16.91
N ALA A 332 -23.87 -16.91 15.90
CA ALA A 332 -23.56 -16.63 14.51
C ALA A 332 -24.31 -15.37 14.03
N TYR A 333 -23.58 -14.49 13.36
CA TYR A 333 -24.04 -13.24 12.80
C TYR A 333 -23.79 -13.24 11.30
N ARG A 334 -24.80 -12.86 10.52
CA ARG A 334 -24.64 -12.75 9.08
C ARG A 334 -23.95 -11.44 8.73
N LEU A 335 -22.88 -11.50 7.95
CA LEU A 335 -22.24 -10.34 7.38
C LEU A 335 -22.91 -10.05 6.04
N ALA A 336 -23.70 -8.98 5.97
CA ALA A 336 -24.38 -8.58 4.75
C ALA A 336 -24.31 -7.06 4.55
N ALA A 337 -24.05 -6.65 3.31
CA ALA A 337 -24.03 -5.25 2.90
C ALA A 337 -24.82 -5.08 1.59
N GLY A 338 -25.62 -4.02 1.48
CA GLY A 338 -26.42 -3.76 0.26
C GLY A 338 -27.39 -4.89 -0.11
N GLY A 339 -27.87 -5.66 0.87
CA GLY A 339 -28.73 -6.83 0.63
C GLY A 339 -28.01 -8.06 0.08
N ARG A 340 -26.68 -8.07 0.00
CA ARG A 340 -25.89 -9.25 -0.39
C ARG A 340 -25.22 -9.87 0.83
N PRO A 341 -25.31 -11.20 1.01
CA PRO A 341 -24.48 -11.88 1.99
C PRO A 341 -23.02 -11.83 1.54
N LEU A 342 -22.13 -11.54 2.49
CA LEU A 342 -20.68 -11.51 2.28
C LEU A 342 -19.98 -12.59 3.10
N GLY A 343 -20.61 -13.04 4.19
CA GLY A 343 -20.03 -14.02 5.08
C GLY A 343 -20.85 -14.26 6.34
N THR A 344 -20.25 -15.01 7.27
CA THR A 344 -20.79 -15.27 8.61
C THR A 344 -19.69 -15.08 9.65
N LEU A 345 -19.98 -14.34 10.70
CA LEU A 345 -19.14 -14.18 11.89
C LEU A 345 -19.73 -15.04 13.01
N VAL A 346 -18.94 -15.95 13.57
CA VAL A 346 -19.31 -16.72 14.76
C VAL A 346 -18.44 -16.30 15.91
N ILE A 347 -19.03 -16.10 17.08
CA ILE A 347 -18.31 -15.82 18.32
C ILE A 347 -18.67 -16.88 19.35
N GLY A 348 -17.77 -17.14 20.30
CA GLY A 348 -18.09 -18.00 21.42
C GLY A 348 -17.41 -17.59 22.73
N ARG A 349 -18.08 -17.94 23.83
CA ARG A 349 -17.63 -17.69 25.19
C ARG A 349 -17.75 -18.96 26.02
N ALA A 350 -16.64 -19.41 26.61
CA ALA A 350 -16.57 -20.59 27.46
C ALA A 350 -17.16 -20.31 28.85
N GLY A 351 -17.80 -21.32 29.45
CA GLY A 351 -18.34 -21.24 30.81
C GLY A 351 -19.62 -20.42 30.97
N THR A 352 -20.22 -19.92 29.87
CA THR A 352 -21.48 -19.16 29.88
C THR A 352 -22.57 -19.93 29.13
N SER A 353 -23.82 -19.84 29.60
CA SER A 353 -24.98 -20.49 28.96
C SER A 353 -25.66 -19.65 27.87
N CYS A 354 -25.51 -18.33 27.89
CA CYS A 354 -26.03 -17.40 26.88
C CYS A 354 -25.25 -16.08 26.86
N PHE A 355 -25.27 -15.36 25.74
CA PHE A 355 -24.75 -13.99 25.69
C PHE A 355 -25.79 -13.00 26.22
N PRO A 356 -25.38 -11.94 26.95
CA PRO A 356 -26.25 -10.79 27.21
C PRO A 356 -26.76 -10.17 25.91
N GLU A 357 -28.01 -9.72 25.88
CA GLU A 357 -28.65 -9.15 24.69
C GLU A 357 -27.91 -7.90 24.20
N GLU A 358 -27.37 -7.10 25.12
CA GLU A 358 -26.61 -5.89 24.84
C GLU A 358 -25.27 -6.18 24.13
N ILE A 359 -24.58 -7.26 24.54
CA ILE A 359 -23.37 -7.74 23.84
C ILE A 359 -23.76 -8.31 22.48
N GLY A 360 -24.91 -8.99 22.43
CA GLY A 360 -25.54 -9.47 21.22
C GLY A 360 -25.69 -8.36 20.17
N GLY A 361 -26.32 -7.25 20.55
CA GLY A 361 -26.53 -6.08 19.70
C GLY A 361 -25.23 -5.35 19.35
N LEU A 362 -24.26 -5.27 20.26
CA LEU A 362 -22.97 -4.64 19.97
C LEU A 362 -22.17 -5.40 18.89
N VAL A 363 -22.17 -6.74 18.95
CA VAL A 363 -21.53 -7.57 17.93
C VAL A 363 -22.30 -7.49 16.61
N GLU A 364 -23.62 -7.35 16.65
CA GLU A 364 -24.41 -7.12 15.44
C GLU A 364 -24.03 -5.79 14.76
N ASP A 365 -23.89 -4.70 15.53
CA ASP A 365 -23.46 -3.39 15.02
C ASP A 365 -22.03 -3.42 14.48
N LEU A 366 -21.11 -4.13 15.17
CA LEU A 366 -19.75 -4.36 14.67
C LEU A 366 -19.78 -5.20 13.39
N GLY A 367 -20.56 -6.28 13.36
CA GLY A 367 -20.73 -7.15 12.20
C GLY A 367 -21.24 -6.38 10.98
N ARG A 368 -22.14 -5.40 11.19
CA ARG A 368 -22.59 -4.48 10.13
C ARG A 368 -21.44 -3.62 9.59
N ARG A 369 -20.59 -3.07 10.44
CA ARG A 369 -19.41 -2.27 10.03
C ARG A 369 -18.37 -3.12 9.29
N VAL A 370 -18.11 -4.32 9.80
CA VAL A 370 -17.23 -5.31 9.15
C VAL A 370 -17.78 -5.69 7.77
N ALA A 371 -19.09 -5.97 7.66
CA ALA A 371 -19.72 -6.29 6.38
C ALA A 371 -19.63 -5.12 5.40
N LEU A 372 -19.84 -3.87 5.84
CA LEU A 372 -19.67 -2.69 4.99
C LEU A 372 -18.22 -2.54 4.52
N ALA A 373 -17.23 -2.74 5.39
CA ALA A 373 -15.82 -2.67 5.04
C ALA A 373 -15.40 -3.78 4.07
N ILE A 374 -15.85 -5.03 4.26
CA ILE A 374 -15.64 -6.14 3.31
C ILE A 374 -16.28 -5.80 1.96
N GLY A 375 -17.51 -5.27 1.96
CA GLY A 375 -18.22 -4.88 0.75
C GLY A 375 -17.48 -3.80 -0.04
N ALA A 376 -16.94 -2.79 0.67
CA ALA A 376 -16.11 -1.76 0.07
C ALA A 376 -14.81 -2.34 -0.49
N ALA A 377 -14.06 -3.12 0.29
CA ALA A 377 -12.81 -3.77 -0.14
C ALA A 377 -13.00 -4.63 -1.40
N ARG A 378 -14.07 -5.44 -1.45
CA ARG A 378 -14.41 -6.24 -2.65
C ARG A 378 -14.72 -5.39 -3.87
N GLN A 379 -15.47 -4.31 -3.68
CA GLN A 379 -15.81 -3.40 -4.78
C GLN A 379 -14.55 -2.75 -5.35
N TYR A 380 -13.63 -2.30 -4.48
CA TYR A 380 -12.33 -1.76 -4.89
C TYR A 380 -11.48 -2.81 -5.61
N ALA A 381 -11.34 -4.01 -5.05
CA ALA A 381 -10.57 -5.09 -5.66
C ALA A 381 -11.12 -5.50 -7.04
N ARG A 382 -12.45 -5.54 -7.19
CA ARG A 382 -13.12 -5.80 -8.46
C ARG A 382 -12.86 -4.69 -9.48
N GLN A 383 -13.01 -3.43 -9.07
CA GLN A 383 -12.72 -2.28 -9.92
C GLN A 383 -11.26 -2.30 -10.40
N ALA A 384 -10.31 -2.53 -9.50
CA ALA A 384 -8.89 -2.66 -9.83
C ALA A 384 -8.62 -3.81 -10.81
N THR A 385 -9.28 -4.96 -10.62
CA THR A 385 -9.15 -6.12 -11.52
C THR A 385 -9.71 -5.81 -12.92
N ILE A 386 -10.91 -5.24 -13.01
CA ILE A 386 -11.54 -4.85 -14.28
C ILE A 386 -10.65 -3.86 -15.01
N SER A 387 -10.15 -2.84 -14.31
CA SER A 387 -9.20 -1.86 -14.84
C SER A 387 -7.96 -2.53 -15.41
N ALA A 388 -7.29 -3.39 -14.63
CA ALA A 388 -6.06 -4.06 -15.06
C ALA A 388 -6.28 -4.96 -16.29
N VAL A 389 -7.45 -5.61 -16.40
CA VAL A 389 -7.82 -6.41 -17.56
C VAL A 389 -8.06 -5.54 -18.79
N LEU A 390 -8.81 -4.44 -18.64
CA LEU A 390 -9.04 -3.49 -19.73
C LEU A 390 -7.72 -2.89 -20.22
N GLN A 391 -6.88 -2.39 -19.31
CA GLN A 391 -5.61 -1.78 -19.65
C GLN A 391 -4.67 -2.78 -20.36
N ARG A 392 -4.58 -4.03 -19.90
CA ARG A 392 -3.78 -5.06 -20.57
C ARG A 392 -4.31 -5.41 -21.96
N GLY A 393 -5.62 -5.33 -22.18
CA GLY A 393 -6.22 -5.51 -23.50
C GLY A 393 -5.99 -4.31 -24.43
N LEU A 394 -5.82 -3.12 -23.86
CA LEU A 394 -5.70 -1.84 -24.58
C LEU A 394 -4.28 -1.43 -24.91
N LEU A 395 -3.27 -2.01 -24.28
CA LEU A 395 -1.86 -1.80 -24.63
C LEU A 395 -1.33 -2.94 -25.52
N PRO A 396 -0.32 -2.69 -26.38
CA PRO A 396 0.29 -3.74 -27.21
C PRO A 396 0.95 -4.80 -26.32
N GLY A 397 0.62 -6.08 -26.54
CA GLY A 397 1.28 -7.19 -25.85
C GLY A 397 2.73 -7.44 -26.28
N ALA A 398 3.15 -6.89 -27.42
CA ALA A 398 4.52 -6.87 -27.91
C ALA A 398 4.74 -5.63 -28.79
N VAL A 399 5.89 -4.99 -28.61
CA VAL A 399 6.39 -3.88 -29.42
C VAL A 399 7.12 -4.48 -30.63
N ALA A 400 6.80 -4.03 -31.85
CA ALA A 400 7.42 -4.59 -33.06
C ALA A 400 8.91 -4.24 -33.15
N GLU A 401 9.77 -5.22 -33.44
CA GLU A 401 11.18 -4.98 -33.75
C GLU A 401 11.31 -4.33 -35.14
N ILE A 402 12.02 -3.20 -35.20
CA ILE A 402 12.32 -2.50 -36.44
C ILE A 402 13.80 -2.76 -36.78
N PRO A 403 14.13 -3.25 -37.98
CA PRO A 403 15.52 -3.41 -38.41
C PRO A 403 16.28 -2.09 -38.37
N GLY A 404 17.43 -2.08 -37.67
CA GLY A 404 18.28 -0.88 -37.56
C GLY A 404 17.76 0.19 -36.61
N VAL A 405 16.78 -0.12 -35.75
CA VAL A 405 16.31 0.81 -34.71
C VAL A 405 16.20 0.11 -33.36
N ARG A 406 16.80 0.69 -32.33
CA ARG A 406 16.53 0.34 -30.94
C ARG A 406 15.37 1.16 -30.41
N SER A 407 14.35 0.47 -29.90
CA SER A 407 13.21 1.10 -29.24
C SER A 407 13.25 0.86 -27.73
N ALA A 408 12.97 1.88 -26.94
CA ALA A 408 12.68 1.76 -25.52
C ALA A 408 11.35 2.43 -25.20
N LEU A 409 10.60 1.85 -24.27
CA LEU A 409 9.29 2.34 -23.91
C LEU A 409 9.09 2.24 -22.40
N VAL A 410 8.59 3.33 -21.82
CA VAL A 410 8.21 3.44 -20.42
C VAL A 410 6.73 3.85 -20.37
N HIS A 411 5.95 3.17 -19.54
CA HIS A 411 4.56 3.55 -19.29
C HIS A 411 4.22 3.30 -17.81
N GLU A 412 3.91 4.37 -17.08
CA GLU A 412 3.61 4.37 -15.65
C GLU A 412 2.25 5.07 -15.41
N PRO A 413 1.17 4.31 -15.17
CA PRO A 413 -0.14 4.90 -14.87
C PRO A 413 -0.16 5.49 -13.45
N CYS A 414 -0.78 6.66 -13.29
CA CYS A 414 -0.97 7.36 -12.03
C CYS A 414 -1.93 6.59 -11.09
N ASP A 415 -3.06 6.13 -11.61
CA ASP A 415 -4.07 5.40 -10.81
C ASP A 415 -3.81 3.88 -10.88
N LYS A 416 -3.36 3.29 -9.75
CA LYS A 416 -3.13 1.83 -9.64
C LYS A 416 -4.40 0.97 -9.83
N GLY A 417 -5.58 1.57 -9.97
CA GLY A 417 -6.88 0.90 -10.02
C GLY A 417 -7.77 1.27 -11.22
N GLY A 418 -7.33 2.12 -12.16
CA GLY A 418 -8.13 2.61 -13.31
C GLY A 418 -7.37 2.54 -14.64
N PRO A 419 -8.04 2.31 -15.79
CA PRO A 419 -7.35 2.33 -17.08
C PRO A 419 -6.89 3.77 -17.40
N SER A 420 -5.64 3.85 -17.87
CA SER A 420 -4.95 5.09 -18.24
C SER A 420 -5.57 5.75 -19.48
N GLY A 421 -5.48 7.08 -19.56
CA GLY A 421 -5.78 7.85 -20.77
C GLY A 421 -4.70 7.71 -21.84
N ASP A 422 -3.48 7.39 -21.42
CA ASP A 422 -2.32 7.19 -22.28
C ASP A 422 -2.35 5.83 -23.00
N PHE A 423 -1.95 5.84 -24.27
CA PHE A 423 -1.61 4.63 -24.99
C PHE A 423 -0.45 4.85 -25.94
N TYR A 424 0.19 3.74 -26.29
CA TYR A 424 1.23 3.69 -27.30
C TYR A 424 1.01 2.47 -28.19
N ASP A 425 1.53 2.53 -29.40
CA ASP A 425 1.61 1.38 -30.29
C ASP A 425 2.84 1.45 -31.18
N LEU A 426 3.43 0.30 -31.48
CA LEU A 426 4.47 0.16 -32.49
C LEU A 426 4.24 -1.13 -33.26
N PHE A 427 3.98 -1.02 -34.56
CA PHE A 427 3.47 -2.12 -35.35
C PHE A 427 3.94 -2.10 -36.81
N PRO A 428 4.02 -3.26 -37.47
CA PRO A 428 4.29 -3.32 -38.90
C PRO A 428 3.05 -2.89 -39.70
N ALA A 429 3.22 -1.93 -40.61
CA ALA A 429 2.20 -1.51 -41.57
C ALA A 429 2.16 -2.43 -42.82
N GLY A 430 3.24 -3.17 -43.07
CA GLY A 430 3.39 -4.03 -44.25
C GLY A 430 4.48 -3.49 -45.18
N GLU A 431 4.92 -4.32 -46.12
CA GLU A 431 5.90 -3.93 -47.17
C GLU A 431 7.23 -3.34 -46.66
N GLY A 432 7.67 -3.73 -45.46
CA GLY A 432 8.88 -3.18 -44.85
C GLY A 432 8.70 -1.76 -44.30
N ARG A 433 7.48 -1.40 -43.90
CA ARG A 433 7.15 -0.18 -43.17
C ARG A 433 6.66 -0.50 -41.76
N TRP A 434 7.01 0.36 -40.82
CA TRP A 434 6.57 0.30 -39.43
C TRP A 434 5.89 1.61 -39.05
N CYS A 435 4.91 1.56 -38.16
CA CYS A 435 4.27 2.76 -37.64
C CYS A 435 4.32 2.77 -36.12
N PHE A 436 4.40 3.96 -35.55
CA PHE A 436 4.25 4.19 -34.13
C PHE A 436 3.13 5.18 -33.85
N ALA A 437 2.54 5.05 -32.67
CA ALA A 437 1.53 5.97 -32.15
C ALA A 437 1.80 6.20 -30.66
N VAL A 438 1.69 7.44 -30.21
CA VAL A 438 1.65 7.81 -28.80
C VAL A 438 0.50 8.79 -28.66
N GLY A 439 -0.45 8.51 -27.77
CA GLY A 439 -1.61 9.36 -27.63
C GLY A 439 -2.16 9.37 -26.21
N ASP A 440 -2.88 10.43 -25.91
CA ASP A 440 -3.58 10.64 -24.64
C ASP A 440 -5.03 11.05 -24.92
N VAL A 441 -5.96 10.31 -24.33
CA VAL A 441 -7.39 10.55 -24.42
C VAL A 441 -7.83 11.41 -23.25
N GLN A 442 -8.65 12.43 -23.54
CA GLN A 442 -9.20 13.28 -22.50
C GLN A 442 -9.90 12.48 -21.38
N GLY A 443 -9.35 12.61 -20.17
CA GLY A 443 -9.86 12.01 -18.95
C GLY A 443 -9.42 10.55 -18.77
N LYS A 444 -9.70 10.00 -17.59
CA LYS A 444 -9.31 8.64 -17.21
C LYS A 444 -10.49 7.68 -17.12
N GLY A 445 -10.21 6.39 -16.98
CA GLY A 445 -11.24 5.40 -16.68
C GLY A 445 -11.87 4.73 -17.91
N PRO A 446 -12.95 3.95 -17.70
CA PRO A 446 -13.49 3.04 -18.72
C PRO A 446 -13.84 3.70 -20.04
N GLU A 447 -14.31 4.94 -20.02
CA GLU A 447 -14.69 5.67 -21.21
C GLU A 447 -13.48 6.12 -22.04
N ALA A 448 -12.33 6.42 -21.42
CA ALA A 448 -11.09 6.72 -22.15
C ALA A 448 -10.56 5.44 -22.82
N ALA A 449 -10.64 4.35 -22.06
CA ALA A 449 -10.37 3.00 -22.53
C ALA A 449 -11.18 2.61 -23.79
N VAL A 450 -12.42 3.07 -23.93
CA VAL A 450 -13.22 2.84 -25.15
C VAL A 450 -12.60 3.53 -26.37
N VAL A 451 -12.22 4.80 -26.24
CA VAL A 451 -11.59 5.57 -27.34
C VAL A 451 -10.27 4.92 -27.76
N ILE A 452 -9.43 4.51 -26.80
CA ILE A 452 -8.19 3.77 -27.08
C ILE A 452 -8.49 2.46 -27.81
N GLY A 453 -9.55 1.75 -27.39
CA GLY A 453 -10.01 0.49 -27.97
C GLY A 453 -10.50 0.62 -29.42
N LEU A 454 -10.91 1.81 -29.86
CA LEU A 454 -11.29 2.12 -31.23
C LEU A 454 -10.11 2.65 -32.06
N ALA A 455 -9.38 3.63 -31.51
CA ALA A 455 -8.30 4.32 -32.21
C ALA A 455 -7.18 3.37 -32.66
N ARG A 456 -6.73 2.46 -31.79
CA ARG A 456 -5.62 1.56 -32.12
C ARG A 456 -5.94 0.60 -33.29
N PRO A 457 -7.07 -0.13 -33.30
CA PRO A 457 -7.45 -0.92 -34.46
C PRO A 457 -7.61 -0.10 -35.75
N TRP A 458 -8.18 1.10 -35.68
CA TRP A 458 -8.34 1.97 -36.85
C TRP A 458 -6.99 2.44 -37.40
N LEU A 459 -6.06 2.88 -36.55
CA LEU A 459 -4.69 3.23 -36.98
C LEU A 459 -4.01 2.07 -37.70
N ARG A 460 -4.10 0.87 -37.15
CA ARG A 460 -3.53 -0.34 -37.76
C ARG A 460 -4.19 -0.70 -39.09
N LEU A 461 -5.50 -0.54 -39.19
CA LEU A 461 -6.24 -0.78 -40.43
C LEU A 461 -5.83 0.22 -41.52
N LEU A 462 -5.89 1.52 -41.21
CA LEU A 462 -5.59 2.60 -42.15
C LEU A 462 -4.13 2.53 -42.64
N ALA A 463 -3.18 2.24 -41.73
CA ALA A 463 -1.79 2.03 -42.09
C ALA A 463 -1.59 0.84 -43.05
N ARG A 464 -2.31 -0.28 -42.82
CA ARG A 464 -2.25 -1.47 -43.69
C ARG A 464 -2.89 -1.27 -45.05
N GLU A 465 -3.86 -0.37 -45.14
CA GLU A 465 -4.45 0.06 -46.42
C GLU A 465 -3.51 0.97 -47.21
N GLY A 466 -2.40 1.41 -46.60
CA GLY A 466 -1.36 2.20 -47.26
C GLY A 466 -1.66 3.69 -47.33
N TYR A 467 -2.53 4.21 -46.45
CA TYR A 467 -2.75 5.64 -46.32
C TYR A 467 -1.51 6.34 -45.76
N GLU A 468 -1.24 7.54 -46.25
CA GLU A 468 -0.16 8.41 -45.75
C GLU A 468 -0.52 8.98 -44.37
N VAL A 469 0.49 9.44 -43.62
CA VAL A 469 0.32 9.94 -42.25
C VAL A 469 -0.80 11.00 -42.11
N PRO A 470 -0.90 12.03 -42.96
CA PRO A 470 -2.01 12.99 -42.92
C PRO A 470 -3.38 12.35 -43.12
N ASP A 471 -3.51 11.47 -44.12
CA ASP A 471 -4.77 10.80 -44.45
C ASP A 471 -5.24 9.90 -43.31
N VAL A 472 -4.31 9.26 -42.61
CA VAL A 472 -4.62 8.44 -41.42
C VAL A 472 -5.21 9.31 -40.31
N LEU A 473 -4.62 10.48 -40.03
CA LEU A 473 -5.14 11.39 -39.00
C LEU A 473 -6.47 12.02 -39.38
N ASP A 474 -6.62 12.48 -40.63
CA ASP A 474 -7.87 13.03 -41.14
C ASP A 474 -9.02 12.00 -41.01
N ARG A 475 -8.78 10.75 -41.42
CA ARG A 475 -9.78 9.67 -41.33
C ARG A 475 -10.07 9.27 -39.89
N LEU A 476 -9.05 9.20 -39.04
CA LEU A 476 -9.24 8.92 -37.61
C LEU A 476 -10.08 10.00 -36.94
N ASN A 477 -9.84 11.28 -37.28
CA ASN A 477 -10.65 12.40 -36.79
C ASN A 477 -12.12 12.24 -37.16
N GLN A 478 -12.43 11.92 -38.42
CA GLN A 478 -13.81 11.68 -38.88
C GLN A 478 -14.45 10.49 -38.15
N LEU A 479 -13.74 9.36 -38.02
CA LEU A 479 -14.25 8.18 -37.34
C LEU A 479 -14.58 8.45 -35.85
N LEU A 480 -13.76 9.24 -35.17
CA LEU A 480 -14.01 9.64 -33.78
C LEU A 480 -15.24 10.57 -33.66
N LEU A 481 -15.42 11.49 -34.60
CA LEU A 481 -16.58 12.39 -34.63
C LEU A 481 -17.88 11.63 -34.95
N ASP A 482 -17.82 10.69 -35.89
CA ASP A 482 -18.95 9.82 -36.25
C ASP A 482 -19.38 8.96 -35.05
N ASP A 483 -18.43 8.30 -34.37
CA ASP A 483 -18.70 7.48 -33.17
C ASP A 483 -19.28 8.32 -32.03
N ALA A 484 -18.73 9.51 -31.78
CA ALA A 484 -19.24 10.42 -30.76
C ALA A 484 -20.68 10.88 -31.07
N THR A 485 -20.98 11.13 -32.34
CA THR A 485 -22.33 11.50 -32.80
C THR A 485 -23.30 10.35 -32.62
N GLU A 486 -22.92 9.12 -33.01
CA GLU A 486 -23.76 7.93 -32.84
C GLU A 486 -24.03 7.61 -31.36
N ALA A 487 -23.02 7.76 -30.50
CA ALA A 487 -23.14 7.56 -29.06
C ALA A 487 -24.09 8.60 -28.42
N ALA A 488 -23.99 9.87 -28.82
CA ALA A 488 -24.88 10.93 -28.37
C ALA A 488 -26.34 10.65 -28.78
N ASP A 489 -26.56 10.23 -30.02
CA ASP A 489 -27.87 9.84 -30.54
C ASP A 489 -28.46 8.63 -29.81
N ALA A 490 -27.65 7.61 -29.50
CA ALA A 490 -28.07 6.45 -28.72
C ALA A 490 -28.46 6.83 -27.28
N ALA A 491 -27.67 7.68 -26.62
CA ALA A 491 -27.97 8.18 -25.29
C ALA A 491 -29.28 9.00 -25.27
N ALA A 492 -29.49 9.85 -26.27
CA ALA A 492 -30.73 10.61 -26.42
C ALA A 492 -31.94 9.68 -26.58
N ARG A 493 -31.84 8.62 -27.40
CA ARG A 493 -32.91 7.61 -27.56
C ARG A 493 -33.22 6.89 -26.24
N ALA A 494 -32.19 6.48 -25.49
CA ALA A 494 -32.35 5.79 -24.21
C ALA A 494 -33.03 6.68 -23.15
N LEU A 495 -32.65 7.97 -23.10
CA LEU A 495 -33.25 8.95 -22.20
C LEU A 495 -34.73 9.17 -22.50
N VAL A 496 -35.08 9.29 -23.79
CA VAL A 496 -36.48 9.39 -24.23
C VAL A 496 -37.27 8.14 -23.84
N ALA A 497 -36.69 6.95 -24.02
CA ALA A 497 -37.31 5.68 -23.62
C ALA A 497 -37.52 5.57 -22.10
N ALA A 498 -36.63 6.15 -21.30
CA ALA A 498 -36.73 6.22 -19.84
C ALA A 498 -37.67 7.34 -19.33
N GLY A 499 -38.32 8.10 -20.23
CA GLY A 499 -39.22 9.20 -19.86
C GLY A 499 -38.51 10.47 -19.39
N GLY A 500 -37.19 10.58 -19.60
CA GLY A 500 -36.40 11.78 -19.33
C GLY A 500 -36.63 12.88 -20.37
N ARG A 501 -36.42 14.15 -19.98
CA ARG A 501 -36.40 15.26 -20.95
C ARG A 501 -35.07 15.26 -21.71
N PRO A 502 -35.05 15.61 -23.01
CA PRO A 502 -33.80 15.77 -23.75
C PRO A 502 -32.87 16.73 -23.02
N VAL A 503 -31.62 16.31 -22.86
CA VAL A 503 -30.54 17.13 -22.30
C VAL A 503 -30.20 18.25 -23.28
N ALA A 504 -29.88 19.45 -22.79
CA ALA A 504 -29.50 20.59 -23.62
C ALA A 504 -28.19 20.28 -24.39
N PRO A 505 -27.98 20.84 -25.60
CA PRO A 505 -26.72 20.67 -26.32
C PRO A 505 -25.58 21.25 -25.47
N GLY A 506 -24.71 20.37 -24.97
CA GLY A 506 -23.63 20.69 -24.03
C GLY A 506 -23.57 19.80 -22.79
N ASP A 507 -24.69 19.20 -22.37
CA ASP A 507 -24.76 18.28 -21.21
C ASP A 507 -24.88 16.79 -21.64
N GLY A 508 -24.79 16.51 -22.94
CA GLY A 508 -24.73 15.15 -23.51
C GLY A 508 -23.39 14.45 -23.22
N PRO A 509 -23.22 13.16 -23.63
CA PRO A 509 -21.92 12.50 -23.48
C PRO A 509 -20.84 13.39 -24.11
N GLN A 510 -19.85 13.78 -23.30
CA GLN A 510 -18.79 14.69 -23.73
C GLN A 510 -18.08 14.07 -24.94
N THR A 511 -18.01 14.81 -26.05
CA THR A 511 -17.12 14.50 -27.18
C THR A 511 -15.71 14.49 -26.63
N ARG A 512 -15.17 13.30 -26.37
CA ARG A 512 -13.79 13.16 -25.91
C ARG A 512 -12.87 13.41 -27.08
N PHE A 513 -11.83 14.18 -26.82
CA PHE A 513 -10.78 14.41 -27.79
C PHE A 513 -9.55 13.56 -27.47
N LEU A 514 -8.75 13.35 -28.50
CA LEU A 514 -7.55 12.55 -28.45
C LEU A 514 -6.38 13.43 -28.91
N SER A 515 -5.36 13.56 -28.06
CA SER A 515 -4.04 14.00 -28.51
C SER A 515 -3.31 12.80 -29.12
N LEU A 516 -2.70 12.96 -30.29
CA LEU A 516 -2.02 11.85 -30.95
C LEU A 516 -0.78 12.33 -31.71
N LEU A 517 0.35 11.69 -31.40
CA LEU A 517 1.50 11.65 -32.27
C LEU A 517 1.49 10.33 -33.04
N TYR A 518 1.45 10.43 -34.37
CA TYR A 518 1.48 9.27 -35.26
C TYR A 518 2.61 9.41 -36.26
N GLY A 519 3.36 8.32 -36.50
CA GLY A 519 4.45 8.33 -37.47
C GLY A 519 4.67 7.00 -38.16
N GLU A 520 5.20 7.07 -39.37
CA GLU A 520 5.67 5.98 -40.21
C GLU A 520 7.21 5.98 -40.26
N LEU A 521 7.78 4.79 -40.22
CA LEU A 521 9.21 4.48 -40.24
C LEU A 521 9.50 3.54 -41.41
N VAL A 522 10.37 3.99 -42.30
CA VAL A 522 10.85 3.23 -43.45
C VAL A 522 12.37 3.11 -43.36
N PRO A 523 12.92 1.90 -43.13
CA PRO A 523 14.36 1.70 -43.13
C PRO A 523 14.97 2.08 -44.48
N VAL A 524 16.08 2.82 -44.44
CA VAL A 524 16.85 3.26 -45.61
C VAL A 524 18.33 2.93 -45.41
N ASP A 525 19.13 3.01 -46.45
CA ASP A 525 20.58 2.79 -46.32
C ASP A 525 21.19 3.85 -45.40
N GLY A 526 21.70 3.43 -44.24
CA GLY A 526 22.38 4.30 -43.27
C GLY A 526 21.47 4.95 -42.21
N GLY A 527 20.20 4.54 -42.11
CA GLY A 527 19.29 5.03 -41.07
C GLY A 527 17.83 4.67 -41.31
N VAL A 528 16.93 5.49 -40.80
CA VAL A 528 15.48 5.32 -40.98
C VAL A 528 14.83 6.63 -41.41
N ARG A 529 14.02 6.60 -42.47
CA ARG A 529 13.17 7.73 -42.82
C ARG A 529 11.94 7.72 -41.93
N CYS A 530 11.71 8.83 -41.22
CA CYS A 530 10.58 9.03 -40.34
C CYS A 530 9.66 10.10 -40.94
N THR A 531 8.39 9.77 -41.12
CA THR A 531 7.32 10.70 -41.48
C THR A 531 6.33 10.75 -40.33
N LEU A 532 6.04 11.91 -39.74
CA LEU A 532 5.16 11.99 -38.57
C LEU A 532 4.30 13.25 -38.55
N ALA A 533 3.26 13.22 -37.74
CA ALA A 533 2.36 14.35 -37.49
C ALA A 533 1.89 14.34 -36.03
N SER A 534 1.79 15.54 -35.43
CA SER A 534 1.33 15.73 -34.05
C SER A 534 -0.02 16.46 -34.03
N ALA A 535 -1.07 15.74 -33.66
CA ALA A 535 -2.42 16.27 -33.46
C ALA A 535 -2.63 16.59 -31.97
N GLY A 536 -2.33 17.82 -31.57
CA GLY A 536 -2.50 18.33 -30.21
C GLY A 536 -1.64 17.65 -29.13
N HIS A 537 -0.63 16.87 -29.53
CA HIS A 537 0.24 16.11 -28.64
C HIS A 537 1.57 16.85 -28.39
N PRO A 538 2.27 16.61 -27.26
CA PRO A 538 3.62 17.14 -27.06
C PRO A 538 4.54 16.83 -28.25
N LEU A 539 5.36 17.82 -28.64
CA LEU A 539 6.16 17.73 -29.85
C LEU A 539 7.29 16.71 -29.66
N PRO A 540 7.52 15.81 -30.63
CA PRO A 540 8.64 14.90 -30.58
C PRO A 540 9.97 15.65 -30.71
N LEU A 541 10.94 15.25 -29.91
CA LEU A 541 12.28 15.83 -29.88
C LEU A 541 13.29 14.89 -30.51
N LEU A 542 14.10 15.41 -31.42
CA LEU A 542 15.25 14.72 -32.00
C LEU A 542 16.53 15.20 -31.34
N LEU A 543 17.28 14.26 -30.78
CA LEU A 543 18.63 14.42 -30.28
C LEU A 543 19.63 13.89 -31.29
N ALA A 544 20.51 14.77 -31.77
CA ALA A 544 21.65 14.39 -32.59
C ALA A 544 22.84 13.96 -31.70
N PRO A 545 23.80 13.16 -32.23
CA PRO A 545 25.00 12.75 -31.52
C PRO A 545 25.88 13.90 -31.00
N ASP A 546 25.76 15.10 -31.58
CA ASP A 546 26.48 16.29 -31.14
C ASP A 546 25.85 16.98 -29.90
N GLY A 547 24.72 16.45 -29.41
CA GLY A 547 23.98 16.98 -28.28
C GLY A 547 22.93 18.03 -28.65
N THR A 548 22.78 18.34 -29.95
CA THR A 548 21.75 19.26 -30.42
C THR A 548 20.37 18.61 -30.31
N VAL A 549 19.41 19.31 -29.70
CA VAL A 549 18.01 18.88 -29.60
C VAL A 549 17.13 19.83 -30.40
N ARG A 550 16.21 19.29 -31.20
CA ARG A 550 15.20 20.07 -31.93
C ARG A 550 13.86 19.35 -31.98
N ALA A 551 12.77 20.11 -31.99
CA ALA A 551 11.47 19.56 -32.34
C ALA A 551 11.42 19.16 -33.82
N VAL A 552 10.69 18.09 -34.14
CA VAL A 552 10.60 17.54 -35.51
C VAL A 552 9.17 17.43 -36.04
N ALA A 553 8.23 18.12 -35.39
CA ALA A 553 6.85 18.28 -35.85
C ALA A 553 6.39 19.72 -35.59
N GLU A 554 5.33 20.13 -36.29
CA GLU A 554 4.56 21.33 -35.96
C GLU A 554 3.34 20.97 -35.11
N PRO A 555 2.93 21.82 -34.15
CA PRO A 555 1.74 21.60 -33.35
C PRO A 555 0.46 21.82 -34.17
N GLN A 556 -0.47 20.88 -34.10
CA GLN A 556 -1.76 20.93 -34.80
C GLN A 556 -2.92 20.69 -33.82
N THR A 557 -4.16 20.78 -34.32
CA THR A 557 -5.38 20.62 -33.51
C THR A 557 -5.53 19.19 -32.97
N LEU A 558 -6.27 19.01 -31.87
CA LEU A 558 -6.62 17.70 -31.31
C LEU A 558 -7.63 16.96 -32.20
N LEU A 559 -7.59 15.62 -32.17
CA LEU A 559 -8.56 14.77 -32.87
C LEU A 559 -9.91 14.74 -32.13
N GLY A 560 -11.01 14.66 -32.86
CA GLY A 560 -12.37 14.53 -32.32
C GLY A 560 -13.02 15.85 -31.91
N VAL A 561 -12.39 16.99 -32.20
CA VAL A 561 -12.91 18.33 -31.82
C VAL A 561 -13.44 19.12 -33.02
N VAL A 562 -12.69 19.13 -34.13
CA VAL A 562 -12.98 19.96 -35.31
C VAL A 562 -13.21 19.06 -36.51
N GLU A 563 -14.40 19.14 -37.09
CA GLU A 563 -14.82 18.31 -38.24
C GLU A 563 -13.96 18.55 -39.48
N ASP A 564 -13.70 19.80 -39.82
CA ASP A 564 -12.91 20.16 -41.03
C ASP A 564 -11.42 20.38 -40.73
N ALA A 565 -10.87 19.73 -39.71
CA ALA A 565 -9.43 19.77 -39.46
C ALA A 565 -8.67 19.06 -40.60
N THR A 566 -7.56 19.65 -41.03
CA THR A 566 -6.63 19.03 -41.98
C THR A 566 -5.27 18.90 -41.32
N TYR A 567 -4.70 17.71 -41.38
CA TYR A 567 -3.41 17.44 -40.78
C TYR A 567 -2.27 17.50 -41.81
N THR A 568 -1.08 17.87 -41.37
CA THR A 568 0.15 17.87 -42.17
C THR A 568 1.21 17.00 -41.50
N SER A 569 2.13 16.44 -42.30
CA SER A 569 3.22 15.59 -41.80
C SER A 569 4.58 16.14 -42.17
N GLU A 570 5.53 15.99 -41.26
CA GLU A 570 6.94 16.30 -41.47
C GLU A 570 7.73 15.03 -41.77
N THR A 571 8.72 15.12 -42.67
CA THR A 571 9.59 13.99 -43.04
C THR A 571 11.05 14.35 -42.80
N PHE A 572 11.78 13.47 -42.11
CA PHE A 572 13.21 13.60 -41.88
C PHE A 572 13.89 12.23 -41.81
N GLU A 573 15.21 12.20 -41.90
CA GLU A 573 16.01 10.97 -41.78
C GLU A 573 16.66 10.92 -40.41
N LEU A 574 16.44 9.82 -39.70
CA LEU A 574 17.13 9.43 -38.47
C LEU A 574 18.45 8.75 -38.88
N CYS A 575 19.56 9.45 -38.71
CA CYS A 575 20.88 8.91 -38.96
C CYS A 575 21.34 8.02 -37.80
N SER A 576 22.29 7.12 -38.04
CA SER A 576 22.90 6.30 -36.98
C SER A 576 23.33 7.17 -35.78
N GLY A 577 22.85 6.81 -34.60
CA GLY A 577 23.09 7.52 -33.34
C GLY A 577 22.07 8.62 -33.00
N ASP A 578 21.22 9.04 -33.93
CA ASP A 578 20.12 9.95 -33.65
C ASP A 578 19.07 9.27 -32.74
N VAL A 579 18.47 10.06 -31.84
CA VAL A 579 17.44 9.60 -30.91
C VAL A 579 16.19 10.45 -31.05
N LEU A 580 15.06 9.84 -31.36
CA LEU A 580 13.73 10.44 -31.33
C LEU A 580 13.06 10.12 -29.99
N LEU A 581 12.69 11.16 -29.24
CA LEU A 581 11.94 11.08 -27.99
C LEU A 581 10.50 11.57 -28.22
N CYS A 582 9.54 10.73 -27.86
CA CYS A 582 8.11 11.04 -27.85
C CYS A 582 7.59 10.85 -26.41
N VAL A 583 6.81 11.79 -25.89
CA VAL A 583 6.31 11.75 -24.52
C VAL A 583 4.86 12.19 -24.44
N THR A 584 4.12 11.69 -23.45
CA THR A 584 2.79 12.22 -23.09
C THR A 584 2.93 13.46 -22.20
N ASP A 585 1.82 14.15 -22.00
CA ASP A 585 1.76 15.39 -21.24
C ASP A 585 2.11 15.20 -19.76
N GLY A 586 1.86 14.03 -19.16
CA GLY A 586 2.28 13.73 -17.80
C GLY A 586 3.80 13.80 -17.56
N VAL A 587 4.62 13.73 -18.62
CA VAL A 587 6.06 14.03 -18.56
C VAL A 587 6.32 15.54 -18.56
N THR A 588 5.73 16.28 -19.51
CA THR A 588 5.99 17.71 -19.69
C THR A 588 5.37 18.55 -18.59
N GLU A 589 4.17 18.17 -18.15
CA GLU A 589 3.35 18.88 -17.15
C GLU A 589 3.70 18.52 -15.71
N ARG A 590 4.65 17.61 -15.49
CA ARG A 590 5.11 17.22 -14.16
C ARG A 590 5.43 18.47 -13.31
N ARG A 591 4.76 18.62 -12.16
CA ARG A 591 4.82 19.87 -11.37
C ARG A 591 5.75 19.82 -10.16
N ASP A 592 6.40 20.94 -9.88
CA ASP A 592 7.03 21.29 -8.60
C ASP A 592 6.55 22.69 -8.19
N GLY A 593 5.57 22.74 -7.28
CA GLY A 593 4.84 23.97 -6.98
C GLY A 593 4.10 24.50 -8.22
N SER A 594 4.49 25.69 -8.70
CA SER A 594 3.90 26.32 -9.89
C SER A 594 4.66 26.04 -11.19
N ARG A 595 5.82 25.35 -11.13
CA ARG A 595 6.64 25.06 -12.31
C ARG A 595 6.27 23.72 -12.89
N GLN A 596 6.29 23.61 -14.22
CA GLN A 596 6.21 22.36 -14.97
C GLN A 596 7.63 21.91 -15.39
N PHE A 597 7.80 20.62 -15.65
CA PHE A 597 9.09 20.04 -16.01
C PHE A 597 9.62 20.60 -17.32
N ASP A 598 8.74 20.85 -18.30
CA ASP A 598 9.13 21.41 -19.60
C ASP A 598 9.15 22.95 -19.64
N ASP A 599 8.99 23.63 -18.49
CA ASP A 599 9.12 25.09 -18.45
C ASP A 599 10.52 25.54 -18.90
N GLY A 600 10.56 26.35 -19.96
CA GLY A 600 11.82 26.88 -20.50
C GLY A 600 12.67 25.83 -21.22
N ASP A 601 12.03 24.95 -22.00
CA ASP A 601 12.65 23.86 -22.76
C ASP A 601 13.33 22.81 -21.85
N GLY A 602 12.76 22.60 -20.66
CA GLY A 602 13.32 21.71 -19.63
C GLY A 602 13.48 20.27 -20.11
N LEU A 603 12.54 19.74 -20.89
CA LEU A 603 12.64 18.40 -21.48
C LEU A 603 13.77 18.33 -22.52
N ALA A 604 13.91 19.36 -23.37
CA ALA A 604 14.98 19.42 -24.35
C ALA A 604 16.36 19.51 -23.69
N ALA A 605 16.50 20.28 -22.61
CA ALA A 605 17.73 20.35 -21.82
C ALA A 605 18.06 19.00 -21.14
N ALA A 606 17.06 18.30 -20.61
CA ALA A 606 17.22 16.97 -20.05
C ALA A 606 17.67 15.95 -21.12
N LEU A 607 17.08 16.01 -22.32
CA LEU A 607 17.42 15.15 -23.44
C LEU A 607 18.83 15.43 -23.99
N ALA A 608 19.24 16.70 -24.07
CA ALA A 608 20.60 17.07 -24.50
C ALA A 608 21.68 16.46 -23.60
N GLY A 609 21.41 16.32 -22.29
CA GLY A 609 22.27 15.64 -21.33
C GLY A 609 22.37 14.11 -21.52
N CYS A 610 21.60 13.54 -22.45
CA CYS A 610 21.59 12.11 -22.76
C CYS A 610 22.37 11.75 -24.04
N ALA A 611 23.10 12.69 -24.63
CA ALA A 611 23.90 12.45 -25.83
C ALA A 611 24.88 11.26 -25.66
N GLY A 612 24.85 10.34 -26.62
CA GLY A 612 25.69 9.13 -26.62
C GLY A 612 25.17 7.97 -25.75
N LEU A 613 24.02 8.12 -25.08
CA LEU A 613 23.35 7.01 -24.40
C LEU A 613 22.54 6.15 -25.39
N ASP A 614 22.29 4.89 -25.02
CA ASP A 614 21.35 4.04 -25.75
C ASP A 614 19.89 4.40 -25.43
N ALA A 615 18.95 3.98 -26.28
CA ALA A 615 17.53 4.28 -26.12
C ALA A 615 16.97 3.91 -24.72
N GLY A 616 17.40 2.80 -24.13
CA GLY A 616 16.95 2.34 -22.82
C GLY A 616 17.45 3.25 -21.70
N LEU A 617 18.72 3.63 -21.75
CA LEU A 617 19.34 4.55 -20.80
C LEU A 617 18.77 5.98 -20.92
N VAL A 618 18.44 6.42 -22.14
CA VAL A 618 17.73 7.70 -22.35
C VAL A 618 16.37 7.65 -21.65
N ALA A 619 15.57 6.61 -21.90
CA ALA A 619 14.24 6.47 -21.30
C ALA A 619 14.30 6.46 -19.76
N GLU A 620 15.21 5.66 -19.17
CA GLU A 620 15.41 5.61 -17.72
C GLU A 620 15.94 6.92 -17.13
N ARG A 621 16.80 7.63 -17.86
CA ARG A 621 17.32 8.93 -17.40
C ARG A 621 16.21 9.97 -17.33
N ILE A 622 15.38 10.09 -18.38
CA ILE A 622 14.26 11.03 -18.40
C ILE A 622 13.24 10.66 -17.33
N ARG A 623 12.84 9.38 -17.25
CA ARG A 623 11.93 8.86 -16.21
C ARG A 623 12.39 9.27 -14.81
N ARG A 624 13.65 9.02 -14.47
CA ARG A 624 14.21 9.41 -13.17
C ARG A 624 14.17 10.92 -12.94
N LEU A 625 14.51 11.73 -13.94
CA LEU A 625 14.47 13.20 -13.81
C LEU A 625 13.06 13.72 -13.55
N VAL A 626 12.04 13.12 -14.19
CA VAL A 626 10.63 13.47 -13.97
C VAL A 626 10.17 13.11 -12.56
N HIS A 627 10.59 11.94 -12.05
CA HIS A 627 10.33 11.54 -10.66
C HIS A 627 11.01 12.47 -9.66
N GLU A 628 12.29 12.81 -9.89
CA GLU A 628 13.09 13.68 -9.02
C GLU A 628 12.66 15.17 -9.06
N PHE A 629 11.85 15.58 -10.05
CA PHE A 629 11.48 16.99 -10.23
C PHE A 629 10.63 17.57 -9.09
N GLY A 630 9.75 16.77 -8.49
CA GLY A 630 8.85 17.21 -7.41
C GLY A 630 8.84 16.24 -6.23
N ALA A 631 8.42 16.73 -5.06
CA ALA A 631 8.42 15.95 -3.81
C ALA A 631 7.31 14.89 -3.73
N GLU A 632 6.19 15.12 -4.41
CA GLU A 632 5.06 14.19 -4.51
C GLU A 632 5.18 13.32 -5.77
N PRO A 633 4.63 12.09 -5.77
CA PRO A 633 4.62 11.25 -6.97
C PRO A 633 3.88 11.92 -8.15
N PRO A 634 4.12 11.47 -9.40
CA PRO A 634 3.41 11.99 -10.57
C PRO A 634 1.90 11.94 -10.38
N GLY A 635 1.23 13.05 -10.67
CA GLY A 635 -0.23 13.20 -10.56
C GLY A 635 -1.00 12.82 -11.83
N ASP A 636 -0.27 12.43 -12.89
CA ASP A 636 -0.82 12.02 -14.17
C ASP A 636 -0.07 10.80 -14.73
N ASP A 637 -0.68 10.15 -15.72
CA ASP A 637 -0.10 9.02 -16.43
C ASP A 637 1.16 9.46 -17.20
N LEU A 638 2.17 8.59 -17.24
CA LEU A 638 3.46 8.89 -17.86
C LEU A 638 3.79 7.86 -18.93
N ALA A 639 3.96 8.30 -20.16
CA ALA A 639 4.44 7.46 -21.26
C ALA A 639 5.61 8.10 -22.01
N LEU A 640 6.62 7.29 -22.32
CA LEU A 640 7.77 7.67 -23.15
C LEU A 640 8.03 6.60 -24.19
N LEU A 641 8.22 7.01 -25.43
CA LEU A 641 8.74 6.20 -26.53
C LEU A 641 10.05 6.81 -27.02
N VAL A 642 11.10 6.00 -27.01
CA VAL A 642 12.43 6.38 -27.50
C VAL A 642 12.79 5.48 -28.68
N LEU A 643 13.14 6.09 -29.81
CA LEU A 643 13.60 5.39 -31.02
C LEU A 643 15.01 5.87 -31.37
N GLN A 644 15.97 4.96 -31.46
CA GLN A 644 17.36 5.26 -31.81
C GLN A 644 17.77 4.48 -33.06
N ALA A 645 18.26 5.16 -34.08
CA ALA A 645 18.78 4.51 -35.28
C ALA A 645 20.20 3.95 -35.06
N GLU A 646 20.48 2.75 -35.59
CA GLU A 646 21.77 2.05 -35.48
C GLU A 646 22.68 2.24 -36.68
#